data_AF-A0A8H7SVL6-F1
#
_entry.id   AF-A0A8H7SVL6-F1
#
_cell.length_a   1.000
_cell.length_b   1.000
_cell.length_c   1.000
_cell.angle_alpha   90.00
_cell.angle_beta   90.00
_cell.angle_gamma   90.00
#
_symmetry.space_group_name_H-M   'P 1'
#
loop_
_entity.id
_entity.type
_entity.pdbx_description
1 polymer ?
#
loop_
_entity_poly.entity_id
_entity_poly.type
_entity_poly.pdbx_seq_one_letter_code
_entity_poly.pdbx_strand_id
1 'polypeptide(L)'
;MDSQGEQDEKNSFQALKNKWAQQASVTKQSTVISPPPIPPKPTSVLLKKEELETKEEAAKRVSSLTQQFEGQKLETMAPGNFSSNPLPVAINLNKKAPPPPPSSIVAPSTSTPSVPQFLYEDTDPFTIPDSESSDGDSDMDDDDENDVYLRVGSVKEGDNNLIEQVQKAHLQYTKLEESRFIGAPGVRNHDAEKNVSSPKKPPPPPPPSKKYHRSTNNSIPMTKPESKPDFHPQPATVVDTTIVSPPTLPPRPIMPQLPPRPSQSTLARAHTIASGSHTHSHTHMLSANYSKPHSMTSPVSVYTDSSDFEEDGIRNMKRANTVSSKRAMSRSELLMTSSIYPDFSKATRNAPHVLLDQKPFSTGHKGSIYSLAACKNLIMTGSNLLRTWDVDTGSIVNTVLMDANSNTNNQNSDSGSSDRIRAIVIAPCRIPFDEGRYIWVARQDTMLAVVDIRAGSYKVLSKRNDVHMAPITFLLRYGNSEVWSIDDSGILNVWDVVSADYQQQNPLLTSMPRRYHVTSHAVAATIYGSKLWMSSGRTLAAHAIPVAGSQVGSNDTKSRPPVRIPNDMGNITKLMTIPYHPYRIFASHDDGKISIWDTKTMERVQIITVSMYGICTMACVGEYHVWAGYNTGMIYVYDTRPEKWAILKMWKAHTGAVTQLVVDESSLLLDEIKGRLQVVSSDSNGYIGVWDGLLTEHWKEDHLHQRADEYCTYDDARVMICSWNIDANKPEKIVGEDDKAVREWLGSMEDPDIIVVGIQEIIDLESKKQTARSLFSRKKGDPTETEEVLTRRYKLWHDYLIRIIGENYGHNTYTVIKTDQLVGLFSCIFVRTNEMNRVFNVDSTSVKTGLKVMNKSIHGNKGGIAIRFVYNHSSLCFVNCHLAAGQSHVQQRNADAEGILQSANFPPHDYADVFSHGGDGSMILDHEFCFLSGDLNYRIKMNHNDVLILLKNPDKLAAWEKLQSQDQLLRQNINNPLFKLLHFEEAPIKFDPTYKYDPGTDFYDRSEKKRIPAWCDRVLYKGKHIESLFYRRFEARCSDHRPIASGFNFQTKITDQKKRDQLMVKIEEEWRTHIDRFTKDKKARYVADYERCTLNEAFDLLEKSDWDVNDTVIKLLGTI
;
A
#
# COMPACT_ATOMS: atom_id res chain seq x y z
N MET A 1 -47.44 53.62 -10.07
CA MET A 1 -46.32 53.93 -9.14
C MET A 1 -45.00 53.34 -9.62
N ASP A 2 -45.00 52.64 -10.75
CA ASP A 2 -44.08 51.55 -11.08
C ASP A 2 -42.79 52.08 -11.73
N SER A 3 -42.84 53.30 -12.29
CA SER A 3 -41.67 54.04 -12.79
C SER A 3 -40.71 54.50 -11.69
N GLN A 4 -41.11 54.46 -10.42
CA GLN A 4 -40.29 54.95 -9.31
C GLN A 4 -39.48 53.81 -8.67
N GLY A 5 -40.09 52.63 -8.52
CA GLY A 5 -39.40 51.41 -8.06
C GLY A 5 -38.25 50.99 -8.98
N GLU A 6 -38.45 51.03 -10.31
CA GLU A 6 -37.38 50.75 -11.29
C GLU A 6 -36.17 51.68 -11.13
N GLN A 7 -36.40 52.95 -10.80
CA GLN A 7 -35.33 53.92 -10.61
C GLN A 7 -34.60 53.71 -9.28
N ASP A 8 -35.34 53.37 -8.21
CA ASP A 8 -34.75 53.08 -6.91
C ASP A 8 -33.99 51.73 -6.88
N GLU A 9 -34.40 50.73 -7.67
CA GLU A 9 -33.60 49.53 -7.92
C GLU A 9 -32.32 49.86 -8.69
N LYS A 10 -32.39 50.66 -9.77
CA LYS A 10 -31.20 51.09 -10.54
C LYS A 10 -30.24 51.91 -9.67
N ASN A 11 -30.76 52.80 -8.84
CA ASN A 11 -29.99 53.57 -7.85
C ASN A 11 -29.33 52.64 -6.81
N SER A 12 -30.08 51.67 -6.27
CA SER A 12 -29.60 50.70 -5.27
C SER A 12 -28.52 49.76 -5.84
N PHE A 13 -28.69 49.28 -7.07
CA PHE A 13 -27.72 48.44 -7.76
C PHE A 13 -26.43 49.19 -8.07
N GLN A 14 -26.54 50.46 -8.51
CA GLN A 14 -25.38 51.32 -8.72
C GLN A 14 -24.68 51.68 -7.39
N ALA A 15 -25.42 51.88 -6.30
CA ALA A 15 -24.86 52.05 -4.96
C ALA A 15 -24.11 50.78 -4.49
N LEU A 16 -24.65 49.58 -4.73
CA LEU A 16 -23.96 48.31 -4.46
C LEU A 16 -22.67 48.19 -5.25
N LYS A 17 -22.72 48.51 -6.56
CA LYS A 17 -21.58 48.49 -7.48
C LYS A 17 -20.47 49.45 -7.05
N ASN A 18 -20.83 50.64 -6.59
CA ASN A 18 -19.90 51.61 -6.00
C ASN A 18 -19.31 51.11 -4.67
N LYS A 19 -20.11 50.45 -3.82
CA LYS A 19 -19.66 49.88 -2.54
C LYS A 19 -18.67 48.72 -2.74
N TRP A 20 -18.90 47.86 -3.73
CA TRP A 20 -17.94 46.84 -4.16
C TRP A 20 -16.68 47.44 -4.80
N ALA A 21 -16.80 48.50 -5.61
CA ALA A 21 -15.64 49.22 -6.14
C ALA A 21 -14.78 49.84 -5.02
N GLN A 22 -15.42 50.41 -3.98
CA GLN A 22 -14.72 50.92 -2.80
C GLN A 22 -14.03 49.80 -2.01
N GLN A 23 -14.71 48.67 -1.74
CA GLN A 23 -14.05 47.52 -1.09
C GLN A 23 -12.85 47.00 -1.92
N ALA A 24 -13.01 46.88 -3.25
CA ALA A 24 -11.92 46.49 -4.15
C ALA A 24 -10.76 47.50 -4.21
N SER A 25 -11.00 48.78 -3.88
CA SER A 25 -9.94 49.80 -3.77
C SER A 25 -9.21 49.73 -2.42
N VAL A 26 -9.93 49.46 -1.33
CA VAL A 26 -9.34 49.33 0.03
C VAL A 26 -8.42 48.08 0.10
N THR A 27 -8.85 46.95 -0.47
CA THR A 27 -8.00 45.74 -0.55
C THR A 27 -6.75 45.93 -1.43
N LYS A 28 -6.68 47.01 -2.25
CA LYS A 28 -5.54 47.29 -3.13
C LYS A 28 -4.46 48.20 -2.54
N GLN A 29 -4.62 48.69 -1.30
CA GLN A 29 -3.61 49.56 -0.66
C GLN A 29 -2.74 48.86 0.41
N SER A 30 -2.85 47.53 0.59
CA SER A 30 -2.11 46.79 1.62
C SER A 30 -1.41 45.50 1.16
N THR A 31 -0.86 45.46 -0.06
CA THR A 31 0.24 44.53 -0.44
C THR A 31 0.90 44.96 -1.76
N VAL A 32 2.06 45.62 -1.70
CA VAL A 32 2.90 45.87 -2.88
C VAL A 32 3.99 44.80 -2.99
N ILE A 33 3.65 43.69 -3.66
CA ILE A 33 4.62 42.78 -4.28
C ILE A 33 4.06 42.42 -5.66
N SER A 34 4.73 42.83 -6.72
CA SER A 34 4.33 42.58 -8.11
C SER A 34 4.75 41.17 -8.57
N PRO A 35 3.88 40.40 -9.23
CA PRO A 35 4.28 39.15 -9.89
C PRO A 35 5.13 39.43 -11.14
N PRO A 36 5.97 38.47 -11.59
CA PRO A 36 6.72 38.58 -12.84
C PRO A 36 5.80 38.56 -14.08
N PRO A 37 6.25 39.11 -15.23
CA PRO A 37 5.43 39.22 -16.43
C PRO A 37 5.21 37.87 -17.12
N ILE A 38 4.00 37.69 -17.68
CA ILE A 38 3.65 36.55 -18.53
C ILE A 38 4.07 36.88 -19.98
N PRO A 39 4.75 35.98 -20.71
CA PRO A 39 5.12 36.21 -22.10
C PRO A 39 3.88 36.30 -23.01
N PRO A 40 3.89 37.14 -24.07
CA PRO A 40 2.74 37.33 -24.94
C PRO A 40 2.49 36.09 -25.82
N LYS A 41 1.21 35.80 -26.11
CA LYS A 41 0.83 34.79 -27.11
C LYS A 41 1.27 35.26 -28.51
N PRO A 42 1.86 34.40 -29.36
CA PRO A 42 2.19 34.77 -30.73
C PRO A 42 0.92 35.06 -31.52
N THR A 43 0.92 36.17 -32.27
CA THR A 43 -0.19 36.58 -33.13
C THR A 43 -0.02 35.95 -34.52
N SER A 44 -1.06 35.30 -35.03
CA SER A 44 -1.02 34.57 -36.30
C SER A 44 -1.27 35.46 -37.53
N VAL A 45 -0.21 35.85 -38.23
CA VAL A 45 -0.21 36.33 -39.64
C VAL A 45 1.20 36.07 -40.24
N LEU A 46 1.29 35.84 -41.56
CA LEU A 46 2.53 35.81 -42.37
C LEU A 46 3.55 34.65 -42.17
N LEU A 47 3.09 33.40 -42.10
CA LEU A 47 3.81 32.28 -42.73
C LEU A 47 2.81 31.39 -43.49
N LYS A 48 2.96 31.29 -44.82
CA LYS A 48 2.08 30.45 -45.67
C LYS A 48 2.67 30.04 -47.02
N LYS A 49 4.00 29.91 -47.11
CA LYS A 49 4.70 29.48 -48.35
C LYS A 49 5.80 28.45 -48.15
N GLU A 50 6.57 28.52 -47.07
CA GLU A 50 7.66 27.57 -46.75
C GLU A 50 7.15 26.23 -46.15
N GLU A 51 5.89 26.20 -45.71
CA GLU A 51 5.25 25.04 -45.06
C GLU A 51 4.79 23.92 -46.02
N LEU A 52 5.06 24.08 -47.33
CA LEU A 52 4.72 23.11 -48.38
C LEU A 52 5.95 22.34 -48.87
N GLU A 53 7.07 23.02 -49.13
CA GLU A 53 8.32 22.40 -49.62
C GLU A 53 8.91 21.45 -48.55
N THR A 54 8.89 21.89 -47.28
CA THR A 54 9.33 21.09 -46.12
C THR A 54 8.54 19.80 -45.91
N LYS A 55 7.25 19.76 -46.28
CA LYS A 55 6.41 18.56 -46.15
C LYS A 55 6.69 17.52 -47.25
N GLU A 56 7.11 17.96 -48.43
CA GLU A 56 7.48 17.04 -49.51
C GLU A 56 8.85 16.38 -49.25
N GLU A 57 9.82 17.11 -48.71
CA GLU A 57 11.10 16.52 -48.27
C GLU A 57 10.91 15.56 -47.09
N ALA A 58 10.05 15.90 -46.12
CA ALA A 58 9.72 15.00 -45.01
C ALA A 58 9.09 13.69 -45.51
N ALA A 59 8.13 13.75 -46.43
CA ALA A 59 7.51 12.57 -47.04
C ALA A 59 8.54 11.70 -47.77
N LYS A 60 9.46 12.31 -48.52
CA LYS A 60 10.55 11.60 -49.22
C LYS A 60 11.51 10.91 -48.25
N ARG A 61 11.90 11.56 -47.14
CA ARG A 61 12.75 10.96 -46.09
C ARG A 61 12.08 9.80 -45.36
N VAL A 62 10.79 9.92 -45.03
CA VAL A 62 10.02 8.81 -44.44
C VAL A 62 9.99 7.62 -45.40
N SER A 63 9.68 7.85 -46.69
CA SER A 63 9.65 6.79 -47.70
C SER A 63 11.00 6.07 -47.86
N SER A 64 12.13 6.78 -47.80
CA SER A 64 13.46 6.15 -47.87
C SER A 64 13.79 5.33 -46.61
N LEU A 65 13.37 5.79 -45.43
CA LEU A 65 13.57 5.05 -44.17
C LEU A 65 12.72 3.77 -44.13
N THR A 66 11.47 3.81 -44.62
CA THR A 66 10.64 2.62 -44.75
C THR A 66 11.28 1.58 -45.69
N GLN A 67 11.80 2.00 -46.85
CA GLN A 67 12.50 1.09 -47.76
C GLN A 67 13.79 0.50 -47.18
N GLN A 68 14.55 1.26 -46.36
CA GLN A 68 15.70 0.70 -45.64
C GLN A 68 15.28 -0.36 -44.60
N PHE A 69 14.19 -0.13 -43.88
CA PHE A 69 13.65 -1.09 -42.91
C PHE A 69 13.07 -2.36 -43.54
N GLU A 70 12.51 -2.27 -44.75
CA GLU A 70 12.06 -3.46 -45.49
C GLU A 70 13.25 -4.22 -46.11
N GLY A 71 14.27 -3.52 -46.62
CA GLY A 71 15.50 -4.13 -47.13
C GLY A 71 16.27 -4.94 -46.07
N GLN A 72 16.48 -4.36 -44.89
CA GLN A 72 17.14 -5.05 -43.76
C GLN A 72 16.36 -6.27 -43.23
N LYS A 73 15.11 -6.47 -43.65
CA LYS A 73 14.25 -7.57 -43.22
C LYS A 73 14.28 -8.79 -44.15
N LEU A 74 14.97 -8.71 -45.30
CA LEU A 74 15.11 -9.82 -46.26
C LEU A 74 16.50 -10.51 -46.23
N GLU A 75 17.56 -9.87 -45.75
CA GLU A 75 18.92 -10.46 -45.78
C GLU A 75 19.16 -11.56 -44.73
N THR A 76 18.24 -11.78 -43.78
CA THR A 76 18.41 -12.75 -42.69
C THR A 76 17.97 -14.19 -43.02
N MET A 77 17.78 -14.55 -44.30
CA MET A 77 17.41 -15.92 -44.72
C MET A 77 18.18 -16.44 -45.96
N ALA A 78 19.46 -16.77 -45.77
CA ALA A 78 20.25 -17.59 -46.70
C ALA A 78 21.32 -18.42 -45.97
N PRO A 79 21.47 -19.74 -46.23
CA PRO A 79 22.45 -20.58 -45.53
C PRO A 79 23.74 -20.88 -46.33
N GLY A 80 24.89 -20.47 -45.77
CA GLY A 80 26.18 -21.17 -45.89
C GLY A 80 27.13 -20.83 -47.05
N ASN A 81 28.38 -20.43 -46.74
CA ASN A 81 29.55 -21.30 -46.94
C ASN A 81 30.90 -20.74 -46.40
N PHE A 82 31.67 -21.65 -45.80
CA PHE A 82 33.14 -21.77 -45.70
C PHE A 82 34.13 -20.57 -45.71
N SER A 83 35.02 -20.63 -44.70
CA SER A 83 36.50 -20.59 -44.82
C SER A 83 37.23 -19.25 -45.06
N SER A 84 37.97 -18.78 -44.05
CA SER A 84 39.41 -19.13 -43.91
C SER A 84 40.04 -18.59 -42.60
N ASN A 85 41.29 -18.99 -42.32
CA ASN A 85 42.08 -18.82 -41.09
C ASN A 85 43.57 -18.65 -41.53
N PRO A 86 44.60 -18.45 -40.67
CA PRO A 86 44.66 -17.90 -39.30
C PRO A 86 45.92 -17.02 -38.98
N LEU A 87 46.07 -16.59 -37.71
CA LEU A 87 47.34 -16.56 -36.92
C LEU A 87 48.43 -15.49 -37.29
N PRO A 88 49.56 -15.29 -36.54
CA PRO A 88 50.34 -16.28 -35.76
C PRO A 88 50.90 -15.93 -34.35
N VAL A 89 51.52 -16.97 -33.73
CA VAL A 89 52.29 -17.04 -32.46
C VAL A 89 51.38 -17.16 -31.19
N ALA A 90 51.62 -18.00 -30.16
CA ALA A 90 52.80 -18.82 -29.76
C ALA A 90 52.49 -20.20 -29.08
N ILE A 91 53.43 -21.14 -29.17
CA ILE A 91 54.14 -21.90 -28.09
C ILE A 91 53.35 -22.36 -26.83
N ASN A 92 53.32 -23.65 -26.41
CA ASN A 92 53.97 -24.88 -26.93
C ASN A 92 53.38 -26.22 -26.37
N LEU A 93 53.24 -27.25 -27.23
CA LEU A 93 53.47 -28.71 -27.04
C LEU A 93 52.73 -29.50 -25.91
N ASN A 94 52.51 -30.84 -25.95
CA ASN A 94 53.18 -31.94 -26.68
C ASN A 94 52.34 -33.27 -26.75
N LYS A 95 52.12 -33.87 -27.95
CA LYS A 95 52.00 -35.34 -28.29
C LYS A 95 50.92 -36.23 -27.57
N LYS A 96 50.42 -37.38 -28.10
CA LYS A 96 50.76 -38.29 -29.24
C LYS A 96 49.51 -39.12 -29.70
N ALA A 97 49.53 -39.77 -30.88
CA ALA A 97 48.48 -40.65 -31.48
C ALA A 97 49.08 -42.05 -31.84
N PRO A 98 48.53 -42.99 -32.70
CA PRO A 98 47.27 -43.13 -33.49
C PRO A 98 46.54 -44.50 -33.18
N PRO A 99 45.80 -45.31 -34.03
CA PRO A 99 45.34 -45.26 -35.44
C PRO A 99 43.79 -45.59 -35.66
N PRO A 100 43.22 -46.37 -36.65
CA PRO A 100 42.07 -45.88 -37.47
C PRO A 100 40.85 -46.88 -37.72
N PRO A 101 40.29 -47.25 -38.93
CA PRO A 101 38.83 -47.56 -39.15
C PRO A 101 38.59 -48.99 -39.78
N PRO A 102 37.52 -49.38 -40.57
CA PRO A 102 36.21 -48.80 -41.03
C PRO A 102 34.98 -49.66 -40.60
N SER A 103 33.81 -49.94 -41.24
CA SER A 103 33.17 -49.84 -42.61
C SER A 103 31.64 -50.18 -42.50
N SER A 104 30.69 -50.13 -43.47
CA SER A 104 30.38 -49.32 -44.69
C SER A 104 29.02 -49.72 -45.36
N ILE A 105 28.54 -48.98 -46.39
CA ILE A 105 27.70 -49.41 -47.57
C ILE A 105 26.12 -49.41 -47.56
N VAL A 106 25.56 -48.55 -48.45
CA VAL A 106 24.37 -48.67 -49.38
C VAL A 106 22.88 -48.56 -48.88
N ALA A 107 21.98 -48.21 -49.83
CA ALA A 107 20.53 -47.87 -49.76
C ALA A 107 19.72 -48.69 -50.84
N PRO A 108 18.52 -48.36 -51.41
CA PRO A 108 17.55 -47.25 -51.21
C PRO A 108 16.02 -47.58 -51.31
N SER A 109 15.18 -46.52 -51.32
CA SER A 109 13.94 -46.28 -52.13
C SER A 109 12.54 -46.92 -51.86
N THR A 110 11.59 -46.04 -51.48
CA THR A 110 10.20 -45.79 -52.04
C THR A 110 9.08 -46.85 -52.05
N SER A 111 7.88 -46.48 -51.54
CA SER A 111 6.64 -46.16 -52.32
C SER A 111 5.32 -46.17 -51.49
N THR A 112 4.17 -45.85 -52.12
CA THR A 112 2.82 -45.52 -51.57
C THR A 112 1.71 -46.28 -52.36
N PRO A 113 0.35 -46.08 -52.21
CA PRO A 113 -0.55 -45.58 -51.14
C PRO A 113 -1.82 -46.50 -50.92
N SER A 114 -2.89 -45.95 -50.30
CA SER A 114 -4.35 -46.14 -50.61
C SER A 114 -5.30 -46.85 -49.60
N VAL A 115 -6.61 -46.81 -49.88
CA VAL A 115 -7.79 -46.76 -48.95
C VAL A 115 -8.99 -47.53 -49.57
N PRO A 116 -9.84 -48.30 -48.83
CA PRO A 116 -11.27 -47.91 -48.61
C PRO A 116 -11.99 -48.49 -47.33
N GLN A 117 -13.31 -48.23 -47.25
CA GLN A 117 -14.32 -48.51 -46.17
C GLN A 117 -14.82 -49.98 -46.17
N PHE A 118 -15.67 -50.52 -45.24
CA PHE A 118 -17.12 -50.24 -45.01
C PHE A 118 -17.81 -51.18 -43.95
N LEU A 119 -19.04 -50.81 -43.50
CA LEU A 119 -20.18 -51.64 -42.93
C LEU A 119 -20.05 -52.25 -41.50
N TYR A 120 -21.00 -52.03 -40.55
CA TYR A 120 -22.25 -52.78 -40.15
C TYR A 120 -21.98 -54.17 -39.50
N GLU A 121 -22.76 -54.76 -38.56
CA GLU A 121 -24.21 -54.66 -38.17
C GLU A 121 -24.49 -55.13 -36.69
N ASP A 122 -25.77 -55.26 -36.30
CA ASP A 122 -26.40 -55.50 -34.96
C ASP A 122 -25.92 -56.72 -34.12
N THR A 123 -26.16 -56.84 -32.79
CA THR A 123 -27.45 -57.24 -32.14
C THR A 123 -27.40 -57.30 -30.59
N ASP A 124 -28.58 -57.28 -29.94
CA ASP A 124 -28.88 -57.49 -28.49
C ASP A 124 -29.83 -58.71 -28.33
N PRO A 125 -29.81 -59.55 -27.25
CA PRO A 125 -30.73 -59.33 -26.09
C PRO A 125 -30.35 -59.95 -24.70
N PHE A 126 -30.92 -59.38 -23.61
CA PHE A 126 -31.47 -60.00 -22.35
C PHE A 126 -30.75 -61.20 -21.64
N THR A 127 -30.66 -61.32 -20.31
CA THR A 127 -31.75 -61.29 -19.29
C THR A 127 -31.20 -61.19 -17.84
N ILE A 128 -32.05 -60.86 -16.85
CA ILE A 128 -31.85 -60.82 -15.37
C ILE A 128 -32.50 -62.09 -14.71
N PRO A 129 -32.62 -62.34 -13.36
CA PRO A 129 -32.33 -61.55 -12.13
C PRO A 129 -31.65 -62.31 -10.92
N ASP A 130 -31.62 -61.68 -9.73
CA ASP A 130 -31.74 -62.23 -8.33
C ASP A 130 -30.70 -63.22 -7.72
N SER A 131 -30.49 -63.33 -6.39
CA SER A 131 -30.73 -62.47 -5.18
C SER A 131 -30.06 -63.08 -3.91
N GLU A 132 -30.08 -62.38 -2.75
CA GLU A 132 -29.81 -62.88 -1.36
C GLU A 132 -28.36 -63.33 -1.03
N SER A 133 -27.90 -63.48 0.23
CA SER A 133 -28.11 -62.76 1.52
C SER A 133 -27.08 -63.26 2.57
N SER A 134 -26.86 -62.51 3.68
CA SER A 134 -26.26 -62.96 4.98
C SER A 134 -24.82 -63.57 4.96
N ASP A 135 -24.10 -63.77 6.08
CA ASP A 135 -23.97 -63.04 7.37
C ASP A 135 -22.63 -63.42 8.05
N GLY A 136 -22.16 -62.57 8.98
CA GLY A 136 -21.08 -62.84 9.94
C GLY A 136 -19.65 -62.89 9.37
N ASP A 137 -18.58 -62.96 10.18
CA ASP A 137 -18.22 -62.55 11.56
C ASP A 137 -16.95 -63.36 11.92
N SER A 138 -16.15 -62.89 12.88
CA SER A 138 -15.00 -63.61 13.51
C SER A 138 -13.79 -63.96 12.60
N ASP A 139 -12.58 -64.21 13.11
CA ASP A 139 -11.83 -63.67 14.26
C ASP A 139 -10.37 -64.20 14.17
N MET A 140 -9.39 -63.45 14.69
CA MET A 140 -8.06 -63.95 15.12
C MET A 140 -7.13 -64.58 14.04
N ASP A 141 -5.85 -64.87 14.28
CA ASP A 141 -4.76 -64.13 14.97
C ASP A 141 -3.39 -64.65 14.44
N ASP A 142 -2.30 -64.04 14.92
CA ASP A 142 -0.94 -64.59 15.11
C ASP A 142 0.11 -64.76 13.98
N ASP A 143 1.36 -64.47 14.40
CA ASP A 143 2.70 -64.96 14.04
C ASP A 143 3.43 -64.61 12.71
N ASP A 144 4.47 -63.75 12.86
CA ASP A 144 5.92 -64.01 12.69
C ASP A 144 6.49 -64.65 11.39
N GLU A 145 7.72 -64.33 10.91
CA GLU A 145 8.72 -63.31 11.28
C GLU A 145 9.69 -63.08 10.08
N ASN A 146 10.20 -61.86 9.88
CA ASN A 146 11.42 -61.52 9.09
C ASN A 146 11.42 -61.89 7.56
N ASP A 147 12.21 -61.29 6.65
CA ASP A 147 13.34 -60.35 6.75
C ASP A 147 13.55 -59.52 5.44
N VAL A 148 14.44 -58.51 5.49
CA VAL A 148 15.26 -57.94 4.37
C VAL A 148 14.68 -56.94 3.32
N TYR A 149 15.39 -55.80 3.23
CA TYR A 149 15.54 -54.76 2.16
C TYR A 149 14.34 -54.04 1.49
N LEU A 150 14.09 -52.84 2.02
CA LEU A 150 14.17 -51.53 1.33
C LEU A 150 14.01 -51.51 -0.22
N ARG A 151 12.84 -51.07 -0.69
CA ARG A 151 12.71 -50.31 -1.94
C ARG A 151 12.06 -48.96 -1.68
N VAL A 152 12.77 -47.87 -2.00
CA VAL A 152 12.18 -46.53 -2.07
C VAL A 152 11.37 -46.44 -3.36
N GLY A 153 10.09 -46.78 -3.27
CA GLY A 153 9.12 -46.60 -4.35
C GLY A 153 8.79 -45.13 -4.58
N SER A 154 8.37 -44.79 -5.80
CA SER A 154 7.85 -43.48 -6.13
C SER A 154 6.58 -43.15 -5.33
N VAL A 155 6.44 -41.90 -4.92
CA VAL A 155 5.13 -41.37 -4.49
C VAL A 155 4.21 -41.43 -5.71
N LYS A 156 3.17 -42.27 -5.63
CA LYS A 156 2.03 -42.19 -6.56
C LYS A 156 1.17 -41.00 -6.17
N GLU A 157 0.63 -40.30 -7.16
CA GLU A 157 -0.47 -39.36 -6.95
C GLU A 157 -1.72 -40.13 -6.49
N GLY A 158 -2.51 -39.53 -5.60
CA GLY A 158 -3.71 -40.13 -5.01
C GLY A 158 -4.89 -39.18 -5.07
N ASP A 159 -5.81 -39.48 -5.99
CA ASP A 159 -7.26 -39.20 -5.95
C ASP A 159 -7.75 -37.81 -5.49
N ASN A 160 -7.75 -36.83 -6.42
CA ASN A 160 -8.62 -35.65 -6.37
C ASN A 160 -9.89 -35.84 -7.25
N ASN A 161 -10.59 -36.96 -7.05
CA ASN A 161 -11.56 -37.51 -8.01
C ASN A 161 -12.95 -36.83 -8.02
N LEU A 162 -13.13 -35.67 -7.37
CA LEU A 162 -14.41 -34.94 -7.31
C LEU A 162 -14.49 -33.73 -8.27
N ILE A 163 -13.39 -33.00 -8.43
CA ILE A 163 -13.34 -31.83 -9.32
C ILE A 163 -13.55 -32.27 -10.78
N GLU A 164 -12.90 -33.37 -11.17
CA GLU A 164 -12.99 -33.93 -12.51
C GLU A 164 -14.41 -34.45 -12.84
N GLN A 165 -15.19 -34.90 -11.85
CA GLN A 165 -16.57 -35.34 -12.06
C GLN A 165 -17.52 -34.17 -12.30
N VAL A 166 -17.37 -33.06 -11.56
CA VAL A 166 -18.14 -31.83 -11.80
C VAL A 166 -17.78 -31.23 -13.17
N GLN A 167 -16.49 -31.22 -13.53
CA GLN A 167 -16.04 -30.79 -14.85
C GLN A 167 -16.54 -31.71 -15.98
N LYS A 168 -16.52 -33.04 -15.81
CA LYS A 168 -17.03 -34.00 -16.82
C LYS A 168 -18.55 -33.87 -17.03
N ALA A 169 -19.32 -33.65 -15.96
CA ALA A 169 -20.75 -33.38 -16.07
C ALA A 169 -21.05 -32.08 -16.83
N HIS A 170 -20.23 -31.03 -16.62
CA HIS A 170 -20.34 -29.77 -17.35
C HIS A 170 -19.93 -29.92 -18.84
N LEU A 171 -18.81 -30.62 -19.10
CA LEU A 171 -18.30 -30.95 -20.44
C LEU A 171 -19.22 -31.87 -21.26
N GLN A 172 -20.12 -32.63 -20.63
CA GLN A 172 -21.15 -33.39 -21.35
C GLN A 172 -22.31 -32.50 -21.85
N TYR A 173 -22.54 -31.34 -21.23
CA TYR A 173 -23.59 -30.41 -21.68
C TYR A 173 -23.10 -29.41 -22.74
N THR A 174 -21.84 -28.98 -22.72
CA THR A 174 -21.29 -28.06 -23.75
C THR A 174 -20.94 -28.74 -25.08
N LYS A 175 -20.65 -30.05 -25.08
CA LYS A 175 -20.15 -30.76 -26.28
C LYS A 175 -21.17 -31.06 -27.39
N LEU A 176 -22.40 -30.55 -27.32
CA LEU A 176 -23.43 -30.78 -28.34
C LEU A 176 -23.59 -29.66 -29.37
N GLU A 177 -22.97 -28.48 -29.19
CA GLU A 177 -23.09 -27.36 -30.15
C GLU A 177 -21.77 -26.84 -30.75
N GLU A 178 -20.59 -27.29 -30.28
CA GLU A 178 -19.26 -26.86 -30.80
C GLU A 178 -18.91 -27.38 -32.22
N SER A 179 -19.90 -27.70 -33.07
CA SER A 179 -19.71 -28.15 -34.46
C SER A 179 -19.97 -27.06 -35.51
N ARG A 180 -19.95 -25.78 -35.09
CA ARG A 180 -19.92 -24.62 -36.00
C ARG A 180 -19.45 -23.36 -35.27
N PHE A 181 -18.22 -22.89 -35.54
CA PHE A 181 -17.84 -21.49 -35.77
C PHE A 181 -16.32 -21.39 -35.94
N ILE A 182 -15.86 -20.67 -36.96
CA ILE A 182 -14.43 -20.44 -37.26
C ILE A 182 -14.25 -18.94 -37.55
N GLY A 183 -13.25 -18.30 -36.94
CA GLY A 183 -12.60 -17.12 -37.52
C GLY A 183 -12.40 -15.89 -36.64
N ALA A 184 -11.27 -15.84 -35.93
CA ALA A 184 -10.46 -14.63 -35.73
C ALA A 184 -8.98 -15.04 -35.50
N PRO A 185 -7.96 -14.30 -35.98
CA PRO A 185 -6.61 -14.86 -36.10
C PRO A 185 -5.53 -14.25 -35.19
N GLY A 186 -4.54 -15.08 -34.82
CA GLY A 186 -3.14 -14.70 -35.03
C GLY A 186 -2.27 -14.33 -33.81
N VAL A 187 -1.89 -15.32 -33.00
CA VAL A 187 -0.59 -15.32 -32.32
C VAL A 187 0.20 -16.53 -32.80
N ARG A 188 1.50 -16.35 -33.08
CA ARG A 188 2.39 -17.44 -33.55
C ARG A 188 2.99 -18.16 -32.35
N ASN A 189 2.76 -19.48 -32.26
CA ASN A 189 3.60 -20.34 -31.43
C ASN A 189 5.01 -20.39 -32.05
N HIS A 190 6.04 -20.29 -31.19
CA HIS A 190 7.40 -20.66 -31.54
C HIS A 190 7.76 -21.93 -30.79
N ASP A 191 7.78 -23.05 -31.51
CA ASP A 191 8.39 -24.28 -31.00
C ASP A 191 9.91 -24.08 -30.88
N ALA A 192 10.48 -24.59 -29.79
CA ALA A 192 11.93 -24.66 -29.56
C ALA A 192 12.30 -26.07 -29.09
N GLU A 193 13.15 -26.75 -29.86
CA GLU A 193 13.44 -28.16 -29.65
C GLU A 193 14.26 -28.44 -28.39
N LYS A 194 14.04 -29.61 -27.80
CA LYS A 194 14.87 -30.12 -26.70
C LYS A 194 16.23 -30.53 -27.24
N ASN A 195 17.31 -30.09 -26.60
CA ASN A 195 18.61 -30.73 -26.76
C ASN A 195 19.32 -30.93 -25.42
N VAL A 196 20.09 -32.02 -25.30
CA VAL A 196 20.51 -32.58 -24.01
C VAL A 196 21.99 -32.30 -23.73
N SER A 197 22.29 -31.77 -22.55
CA SER A 197 23.62 -31.88 -21.95
C SER A 197 23.51 -31.96 -20.42
N SER A 198 24.54 -32.52 -19.77
CA SER A 198 24.59 -32.68 -18.31
C SER A 198 26.00 -32.43 -17.79
N PRO A 199 26.14 -31.84 -16.59
CA PRO A 199 27.23 -32.27 -15.72
C PRO A 199 26.93 -32.26 -14.20
N LYS A 200 27.33 -33.35 -13.54
CA LYS A 200 27.99 -33.45 -12.21
C LYS A 200 27.37 -32.79 -10.96
N LYS A 201 27.18 -33.61 -9.90
CA LYS A 201 26.89 -33.17 -8.52
C LYS A 201 28.17 -32.96 -7.68
N PRO A 202 28.19 -32.00 -6.73
CA PRO A 202 29.13 -31.96 -5.60
C PRO A 202 28.68 -32.86 -4.42
N PRO A 203 29.55 -33.13 -3.41
CA PRO A 203 29.28 -34.11 -2.34
C PRO A 203 28.49 -33.56 -1.12
N PRO A 204 27.90 -34.44 -0.29
CA PRO A 204 27.10 -34.07 0.90
C PRO A 204 27.93 -33.88 2.19
N PRO A 205 27.44 -33.09 3.17
CA PRO A 205 28.07 -32.90 4.50
C PRO A 205 27.69 -33.99 5.54
N PRO A 206 28.46 -34.13 6.65
CA PRO A 206 28.28 -35.21 7.65
C PRO A 206 27.28 -34.90 8.79
N PRO A 207 26.81 -35.93 9.54
CA PRO A 207 25.80 -35.80 10.59
C PRO A 207 26.36 -35.59 12.02
N PRO A 208 25.57 -35.00 12.95
CA PRO A 208 25.90 -34.90 14.37
C PRO A 208 25.53 -36.17 15.17
N SER A 209 26.20 -36.41 16.31
CA SER A 209 26.10 -37.64 17.12
C SER A 209 25.57 -37.40 18.56
N LYS A 210 25.21 -38.49 19.27
CA LYS A 210 24.63 -38.50 20.63
C LYS A 210 25.69 -38.82 21.71
N LYS A 211 25.63 -38.18 22.90
CA LYS A 211 25.87 -38.82 24.24
C LYS A 211 25.73 -37.88 25.48
N TYR A 212 24.78 -38.23 26.35
CA TYR A 212 24.78 -38.34 27.83
C TYR A 212 25.65 -37.51 28.83
N HIS A 213 25.04 -37.29 30.02
CA HIS A 213 25.61 -37.15 31.40
C HIS A 213 26.28 -35.80 31.82
N ARG A 214 26.26 -35.32 33.09
CA ARG A 214 25.60 -35.74 34.38
C ARG A 214 25.41 -34.52 35.34
N SER A 215 24.67 -34.72 36.45
CA SER A 215 24.49 -33.84 37.64
C SER A 215 25.73 -33.83 38.60
N THR A 216 25.85 -33.08 39.72
CA THR A 216 24.98 -32.97 40.95
C THR A 216 25.30 -31.77 41.87
N ASN A 217 24.38 -31.47 42.81
CA ASN A 217 24.57 -31.12 44.26
C ASN A 217 23.44 -30.16 44.76
N ASN A 218 22.92 -30.21 46.00
CA ASN A 218 23.10 -31.15 47.12
C ASN A 218 21.80 -31.29 47.96
N SER A 219 21.78 -32.13 49.01
CA SER A 219 20.57 -32.60 49.72
C SER A 219 20.42 -32.18 51.19
N ILE A 220 19.18 -32.28 51.72
CA ILE A 220 18.81 -32.49 53.14
C ILE A 220 17.65 -33.55 53.17
N PRO A 221 17.52 -34.44 54.18
CA PRO A 221 16.93 -35.78 53.96
C PRO A 221 15.62 -36.12 54.70
N MET A 222 14.96 -37.21 54.24
CA MET A 222 14.18 -38.27 54.95
C MET A 222 13.19 -37.90 56.08
N THR A 223 11.98 -38.49 56.21
CA THR A 223 11.65 -39.93 56.18
C THR A 223 10.27 -40.30 55.57
N LYS A 224 10.03 -41.63 55.47
CA LYS A 224 8.84 -42.41 55.04
C LYS A 224 7.84 -42.66 56.21
N PRO A 225 6.67 -43.35 56.04
CA PRO A 225 5.85 -43.71 54.84
C PRO A 225 4.31 -43.49 55.05
N GLU A 226 3.49 -44.11 54.17
CA GLU A 226 2.05 -44.49 54.36
C GLU A 226 0.98 -43.37 54.40
N SER A 227 -0.28 -43.54 53.95
CA SER A 227 -0.96 -44.63 53.20
C SER A 227 -2.21 -44.08 52.41
N LYS A 228 -2.88 -44.94 51.61
CA LYS A 228 -4.21 -44.70 50.96
C LYS A 228 -5.37 -45.14 51.90
N PRO A 229 -6.70 -45.01 51.60
CA PRO A 229 -7.40 -44.56 50.36
C PRO A 229 -8.61 -43.60 50.55
N ASP A 230 -9.24 -43.24 49.40
CA ASP A 230 -10.68 -43.02 49.07
C ASP A 230 -11.74 -42.63 50.13
N PHE A 231 -12.66 -41.70 49.78
CA PHE A 231 -14.08 -41.99 49.42
C PHE A 231 -14.95 -40.71 49.13
N HIS A 232 -16.05 -40.89 48.39
CA HIS A 232 -17.20 -39.95 48.19
C HIS A 232 -18.32 -40.22 49.26
N PRO A 233 -19.54 -39.57 49.31
CA PRO A 233 -20.14 -38.45 48.55
C PRO A 233 -20.90 -37.35 49.38
N GLN A 234 -21.54 -36.42 48.65
CA GLN A 234 -22.80 -35.63 48.83
C GLN A 234 -23.89 -36.03 49.89
N PRO A 235 -25.01 -35.25 50.12
CA PRO A 235 -25.30 -33.78 49.97
C PRO A 235 -26.33 -33.12 50.99
N ALA A 236 -26.62 -31.82 50.80
CA ALA A 236 -27.94 -31.11 50.84
C ALA A 236 -28.73 -30.71 52.13
N THR A 237 -29.10 -29.41 52.18
CA THR A 237 -30.31 -28.75 52.84
C THR A 237 -30.39 -28.74 54.39
N VAL A 238 -31.24 -27.96 55.11
CA VAL A 238 -32.52 -27.22 54.85
C VAL A 238 -32.70 -26.01 55.85
N VAL A 239 -33.70 -25.10 55.67
CA VAL A 239 -34.38 -24.14 56.62
C VAL A 239 -33.58 -23.06 57.44
N ASP A 240 -34.13 -21.93 57.94
CA ASP A 240 -35.26 -21.03 57.55
C ASP A 240 -35.17 -19.59 58.19
N THR A 241 -36.04 -18.67 57.74
CA THR A 241 -36.65 -17.44 58.35
C THR A 241 -35.95 -16.48 59.36
N THR A 242 -35.93 -15.20 58.95
CA THR A 242 -36.26 -13.92 59.68
C THR A 242 -35.33 -13.20 60.70
N ILE A 243 -34.80 -12.05 60.23
CA ILE A 243 -34.84 -10.66 60.79
C ILE A 243 -34.51 -10.39 62.27
N VAL A 244 -33.31 -9.82 62.52
CA VAL A 244 -33.04 -8.61 63.35
C VAL A 244 -31.84 -7.85 62.71
N SER A 245 -31.62 -6.56 63.00
CA SER A 245 -30.60 -5.68 62.37
C SER A 245 -29.86 -4.81 63.42
N PRO A 246 -28.75 -4.11 63.08
CA PRO A 246 -27.64 -4.45 62.18
C PRO A 246 -26.23 -4.27 62.83
N PRO A 247 -25.18 -4.93 62.33
CA PRO A 247 -23.78 -4.51 62.54
C PRO A 247 -23.14 -3.86 61.30
N THR A 248 -22.18 -2.95 61.49
CA THR A 248 -21.42 -2.26 60.44
C THR A 248 -20.52 -3.16 59.60
N LEU A 249 -20.37 -2.83 58.31
CA LEU A 249 -19.58 -3.57 57.33
C LEU A 249 -18.05 -3.47 57.55
N PRO A 250 -17.30 -4.59 57.59
CA PRO A 250 -15.85 -4.60 57.36
C PRO A 250 -15.51 -4.43 55.85
N PRO A 251 -14.27 -4.05 55.49
CA PRO A 251 -13.94 -3.52 54.17
C PRO A 251 -13.71 -4.57 53.05
N ARG A 252 -13.67 -4.08 51.80
CA ARG A 252 -13.48 -4.87 50.57
C ARG A 252 -12.21 -5.73 50.58
N PRO A 253 -12.30 -7.00 50.16
CA PRO A 253 -11.16 -7.76 49.63
C PRO A 253 -10.57 -7.08 48.39
N ILE A 254 -9.25 -7.17 48.24
CA ILE A 254 -8.47 -6.54 47.18
C ILE A 254 -8.54 -7.40 45.89
N MET A 255 -8.84 -6.78 44.74
CA MET A 255 -8.74 -7.46 43.45
C MET A 255 -7.27 -7.76 43.11
N PRO A 256 -6.94 -8.93 42.53
CA PRO A 256 -5.58 -9.22 42.08
C PRO A 256 -5.14 -8.22 41.02
N GLN A 257 -3.89 -7.75 41.12
CA GLN A 257 -3.34 -6.77 40.18
C GLN A 257 -3.21 -7.38 38.78
N LEU A 258 -3.77 -6.71 37.78
CA LEU A 258 -3.49 -7.01 36.38
C LEU A 258 -2.03 -6.65 36.05
N PRO A 259 -1.33 -7.43 35.22
CA PRO A 259 0.05 -7.12 34.84
C PRO A 259 0.13 -5.78 34.09
N PRO A 260 1.25 -5.03 34.22
CA PRO A 260 1.37 -3.70 33.63
C PRO A 260 1.30 -3.75 32.11
N ARG A 261 0.60 -2.75 31.56
CA ARG A 261 0.41 -2.52 30.12
C ARG A 261 1.78 -2.37 29.43
N PRO A 262 2.08 -3.08 28.33
CA PRO A 262 3.35 -2.91 27.63
C PRO A 262 3.45 -1.50 27.04
N SER A 263 4.51 -0.78 27.41
CA SER A 263 4.78 0.58 26.96
C SER A 263 5.23 0.62 25.50
N GLN A 264 4.59 1.47 24.68
CA GLN A 264 4.96 1.69 23.28
C GLN A 264 6.26 2.51 23.15
N SER A 265 7.42 1.92 23.43
CA SER A 265 8.73 2.54 23.18
C SER A 265 9.90 1.54 23.17
N THR A 266 10.07 0.78 22.07
CA THR A 266 11.20 -0.17 21.93
C THR A 266 12.15 0.17 20.77
N LEU A 267 11.85 1.20 19.97
CA LEU A 267 12.77 1.73 18.94
C LEU A 267 13.52 2.99 19.39
N ALA A 268 12.92 3.82 20.24
CA ALA A 268 13.51 5.08 20.73
C ALA A 268 14.63 4.91 21.79
N ARG A 269 15.18 3.71 21.98
CA ARG A 269 16.18 3.42 23.04
C ARG A 269 17.44 2.70 22.55
N ALA A 270 17.56 2.42 21.25
CA ALA A 270 18.72 1.74 20.66
C ALA A 270 19.98 2.62 20.49
N HIS A 271 19.86 3.94 20.72
CA HIS A 271 20.92 4.92 20.43
C HIS A 271 21.49 5.64 21.68
N THR A 272 21.21 5.19 22.91
CA THR A 272 21.56 5.95 24.12
C THR A 272 21.99 5.09 25.32
N ILE A 273 22.83 4.07 25.11
CA ILE A 273 23.61 3.42 26.19
C ILE A 273 25.04 3.11 25.71
N ALA A 274 26.01 3.93 26.12
CA ALA A 274 27.43 3.61 26.16
C ALA A 274 28.14 4.61 27.10
N SER A 275 29.10 4.13 27.90
CA SER A 275 29.78 4.86 28.99
C SER A 275 28.87 5.32 30.14
N GLY A 276 29.42 5.37 31.37
CA GLY A 276 28.63 5.65 32.59
C GLY A 276 29.06 4.90 33.86
N SER A 277 30.25 4.30 33.89
CA SER A 277 30.79 3.62 35.07
C SER A 277 31.45 4.60 36.04
N HIS A 278 30.71 5.06 37.06
CA HIS A 278 31.29 5.73 38.23
C HIS A 278 30.93 5.01 39.52
N THR A 279 31.93 4.88 40.39
CA THR A 279 31.89 4.11 41.64
C THR A 279 31.23 4.90 42.76
N HIS A 280 30.29 4.26 43.48
CA HIS A 280 29.84 4.78 44.76
C HIS A 280 30.98 4.70 45.78
N SER A 281 31.33 5.85 46.36
CA SER A 281 32.05 5.93 47.63
C SER A 281 31.08 6.44 48.69
N HIS A 282 31.02 5.75 49.83
CA HIS A 282 30.18 6.17 50.96
C HIS A 282 30.85 7.28 51.74
N THR A 283 30.07 8.25 52.21
CA THR A 283 30.40 9.04 53.40
C THR A 283 29.12 9.33 54.18
N HIS A 284 29.24 9.52 55.49
CA HIS A 284 28.16 9.36 56.46
C HIS A 284 27.95 10.64 57.29
N MET A 285 26.77 10.77 57.92
CA MET A 285 26.43 11.75 58.98
C MET A 285 26.42 13.25 58.61
N LEU A 286 25.25 13.90 58.71
CA LEU A 286 24.79 14.53 59.95
C LEU A 286 23.36 15.10 59.81
N SER A 287 22.72 15.39 60.94
CA SER A 287 21.36 15.96 61.01
C SER A 287 21.36 17.36 61.64
N ALA A 288 20.46 18.23 61.19
CA ALA A 288 20.11 19.48 61.86
C ALA A 288 18.69 19.93 61.48
N ASN A 289 17.96 20.51 62.42
CA ASN A 289 16.71 21.25 62.18
C ASN A 289 17.03 22.70 61.79
N TYR A 290 16.05 23.48 61.29
CA TYR A 290 15.50 24.69 61.96
C TYR A 290 14.57 25.54 61.06
N SER A 291 13.34 25.77 61.56
CA SER A 291 12.49 26.99 61.45
C SER A 291 11.96 27.59 60.13
N LYS A 292 10.76 28.18 60.26
CA LYS A 292 10.14 29.18 59.36
C LYS A 292 10.73 30.59 59.61
N PRO A 293 10.44 31.60 58.75
CA PRO A 293 9.41 32.56 59.17
C PRO A 293 8.47 33.14 58.07
N HIS A 294 7.41 33.77 58.59
CA HIS A 294 6.53 34.85 58.09
C HIS A 294 7.07 35.76 56.96
N SER A 295 6.32 36.31 55.98
CA SER A 295 4.90 36.75 55.80
C SER A 295 4.61 38.26 56.02
N MET A 296 4.27 38.97 54.94
CA MET A 296 3.67 40.33 54.86
C MET A 296 2.73 40.32 53.64
N THR A 297 1.39 40.28 53.77
CA THR A 297 0.38 41.33 54.08
C THR A 297 -0.09 42.16 52.87
N SER A 298 -1.40 42.08 52.61
CA SER A 298 -2.17 42.91 51.65
C SER A 298 -3.15 43.83 52.40
N PRO A 299 -3.75 44.82 51.71
CA PRO A 299 -5.22 45.05 51.82
C PRO A 299 -5.90 44.92 50.41
N VAL A 300 -7.09 44.29 50.25
CA VAL A 300 -8.47 44.80 50.50
C VAL A 300 -8.83 45.94 49.51
N SER A 301 -9.89 45.92 48.68
CA SER A 301 -11.34 45.57 48.87
C SER A 301 -12.04 45.23 47.52
N VAL A 302 -13.34 44.88 47.31
CA VAL A 302 -14.50 44.29 48.05
C VAL A 302 -15.67 44.00 47.06
N TYR A 303 -16.22 42.77 47.02
CA TYR A 303 -17.59 42.33 46.62
C TYR A 303 -18.12 42.70 45.19
N THR A 304 -19.23 42.17 44.63
CA THR A 304 -20.39 41.39 45.16
C THR A 304 -20.86 40.30 44.14
N ASP A 305 -21.80 39.45 44.53
CA ASP A 305 -22.37 38.28 43.81
C ASP A 305 -23.94 38.40 43.69
N SER A 306 -24.64 37.36 43.18
CA SER A 306 -26.12 37.16 43.12
C SER A 306 -26.92 37.94 42.04
N SER A 307 -28.06 37.48 41.48
CA SER A 307 -28.81 36.19 41.55
C SER A 307 -29.80 36.02 40.36
N ASP A 308 -30.52 34.89 40.34
CA ASP A 308 -31.48 34.37 39.34
C ASP A 308 -32.72 35.21 39.03
N PHE A 309 -33.38 34.92 37.89
CA PHE A 309 -34.84 35.01 37.67
C PHE A 309 -35.29 34.05 36.53
N GLU A 310 -36.52 33.52 36.63
CA GLU A 310 -37.13 32.55 35.68
C GLU A 310 -38.32 33.12 34.85
N GLU A 311 -38.90 32.23 34.03
CA GLU A 311 -40.26 32.22 33.43
C GLU A 311 -40.60 32.95 32.10
N ASP A 312 -41.00 32.10 31.13
CA ASP A 312 -42.14 32.16 30.19
C ASP A 312 -42.36 33.24 29.11
N GLY A 313 -42.95 32.82 27.95
CA GLY A 313 -43.41 33.82 26.97
C GLY A 313 -44.04 33.48 25.60
N ILE A 314 -44.22 32.21 25.16
CA ILE A 314 -45.27 31.80 24.17
C ILE A 314 -45.28 32.36 22.69
N ARG A 315 -45.16 31.42 21.71
CA ARG A 315 -45.76 31.34 20.34
C ARG A 315 -45.17 31.97 19.05
N ASN A 316 -44.89 31.04 18.10
CA ASN A 316 -45.38 30.93 16.71
C ASN A 316 -44.72 31.63 15.49
N MET A 317 -43.97 30.81 14.74
CA MET A 317 -44.11 30.52 13.29
C MET A 317 -44.40 31.64 12.26
N LYS A 318 -43.51 31.74 11.24
CA LYS A 318 -43.74 31.13 9.90
C LYS A 318 -42.49 31.10 9.01
N ARG A 319 -42.49 30.23 7.99
CA ARG A 319 -41.46 30.12 6.94
C ARG A 319 -41.65 31.20 5.87
N ALA A 320 -40.55 31.56 5.19
CA ALA A 320 -40.55 31.83 3.76
C ALA A 320 -39.26 31.26 3.13
N ASN A 321 -39.36 30.55 2.01
CA ASN A 321 -38.22 30.03 1.25
C ASN A 321 -38.01 30.89 0.01
N THR A 322 -36.75 31.14 -0.38
CA THR A 322 -36.38 31.47 -1.76
C THR A 322 -35.17 30.65 -2.17
N VAL A 323 -35.36 29.73 -3.13
CA VAL A 323 -34.31 28.86 -3.65
C VAL A 323 -33.63 29.54 -4.84
N SER A 324 -32.31 29.69 -4.80
CA SER A 324 -31.50 29.95 -6.00
C SER A 324 -30.75 28.68 -6.38
N SER A 325 -30.90 28.21 -7.62
CA SER A 325 -30.27 26.98 -8.11
C SER A 325 -28.75 27.10 -8.19
N LYS A 326 -28.05 26.59 -7.16
CA LYS A 326 -26.66 26.14 -7.26
C LYS A 326 -26.66 24.62 -7.39
N ARG A 327 -25.77 24.08 -8.23
CA ARG A 327 -25.54 22.64 -8.37
C ARG A 327 -25.37 22.02 -6.98
N ALA A 328 -26.23 21.08 -6.62
CA ALA A 328 -26.06 20.32 -5.39
C ALA A 328 -24.77 19.53 -5.50
N MET A 329 -23.83 19.77 -4.57
CA MET A 329 -22.63 18.95 -4.48
C MET A 329 -23.03 17.53 -4.07
N SER A 330 -22.34 16.51 -4.61
CA SER A 330 -22.59 15.14 -4.21
C SER A 330 -22.26 14.93 -2.73
N ARG A 331 -22.81 13.88 -2.12
CA ARG A 331 -22.47 13.52 -0.73
C ARG A 331 -20.98 13.19 -0.60
N SER A 332 -20.37 12.65 -1.64
CA SER A 332 -18.94 12.41 -1.79
C SER A 332 -18.14 13.72 -1.90
N GLU A 333 -18.54 14.70 -2.72
CA GLU A 333 -17.92 16.05 -2.77
C GLU A 333 -17.97 16.75 -1.40
N LEU A 334 -19.11 16.69 -0.70
CA LEU A 334 -19.27 17.31 0.61
C LEU A 334 -18.33 16.68 1.66
N LEU A 335 -18.19 15.35 1.67
CA LEU A 335 -17.33 14.62 2.62
C LEU A 335 -15.83 14.63 2.23
N MET A 336 -15.50 14.83 0.96
CA MET A 336 -14.11 15.04 0.52
C MET A 336 -13.47 16.23 1.23
N THR A 337 -14.24 17.31 1.47
CA THR A 337 -13.80 18.51 2.19
C THR A 337 -13.62 18.33 3.70
N SER A 338 -14.19 17.27 4.30
CA SER A 338 -14.16 17.05 5.76
C SER A 338 -13.19 15.96 6.22
N SER A 339 -12.33 15.44 5.33
CA SER A 339 -11.41 14.34 5.62
C SER A 339 -9.99 14.83 5.89
N ILE A 340 -9.46 14.45 7.06
CA ILE A 340 -8.17 14.87 7.64
C ILE A 340 -6.96 14.23 6.90
N TYR A 341 -7.20 13.20 6.11
CA TYR A 341 -6.19 12.39 5.44
C TYR A 341 -6.11 12.68 3.94
N PRO A 342 -4.93 12.50 3.31
CA PRO A 342 -4.77 12.58 1.87
C PRO A 342 -5.75 11.70 1.09
N ASP A 343 -6.22 12.17 -0.07
CA ASP A 343 -7.10 11.38 -0.93
C ASP A 343 -6.32 10.22 -1.56
N PHE A 344 -6.76 8.98 -1.32
CA PHE A 344 -6.16 7.77 -1.87
C PHE A 344 -7.05 7.09 -2.93
N SER A 345 -8.12 7.75 -3.41
CA SER A 345 -9.07 7.17 -4.38
C SER A 345 -8.43 6.74 -5.71
N LYS A 346 -7.31 7.38 -6.09
CA LYS A 346 -6.51 7.10 -7.29
C LYS A 346 -5.19 6.35 -7.02
N ALA A 347 -4.91 5.95 -5.78
CA ALA A 347 -3.58 5.49 -5.39
C ALA A 347 -3.25 4.10 -5.95
N THR A 348 -2.24 4.02 -6.84
CA THR A 348 -1.78 2.74 -7.40
C THR A 348 -0.99 1.92 -6.37
N ARG A 349 -0.84 0.61 -6.63
CA ARG A 349 -0.06 -0.30 -5.77
C ARG A 349 1.15 -0.93 -6.45
N ASN A 350 1.23 -0.88 -7.78
CA ASN A 350 2.44 -1.23 -8.52
C ASN A 350 3.63 -0.35 -8.07
N ALA A 351 4.78 -0.96 -7.81
CA ALA A 351 5.98 -0.23 -7.45
C ALA A 351 6.59 0.44 -8.70
N PRO A 352 7.03 1.71 -8.63
CA PRO A 352 7.70 2.36 -9.76
C PRO A 352 9.13 1.83 -9.90
N HIS A 353 9.32 0.74 -10.65
CA HIS A 353 10.64 0.16 -10.90
C HIS A 353 11.41 0.91 -12.01
N VAL A 354 12.74 1.00 -11.89
CA VAL A 354 13.61 1.58 -12.95
C VAL A 354 13.84 0.61 -14.12
N LEU A 355 13.84 -0.69 -13.82
CA LEU A 355 13.87 -1.79 -14.78
C LEU A 355 12.88 -2.86 -14.31
N LEU A 356 12.21 -3.52 -15.25
CA LEU A 356 11.37 -4.68 -14.96
C LEU A 356 12.17 -5.74 -14.16
N ASP A 357 11.48 -6.45 -13.27
CA ASP A 357 12.02 -7.45 -12.32
C ASP A 357 12.98 -7.00 -11.20
N GLN A 358 13.39 -5.71 -11.11
CA GLN A 358 14.28 -5.25 -10.02
C GLN A 358 13.61 -5.24 -8.63
N LYS A 359 13.66 -6.37 -7.93
CA LYS A 359 13.26 -6.51 -6.51
C LYS A 359 14.34 -5.99 -5.56
N PRO A 360 13.97 -5.55 -4.33
CA PRO A 360 14.94 -5.11 -3.33
C PRO A 360 15.98 -6.18 -3.00
N PHE A 361 17.27 -5.82 -3.09
CA PHE A 361 18.40 -6.73 -2.88
C PHE A 361 19.04 -6.54 -1.50
N SER A 362 19.63 -7.61 -0.97
CA SER A 362 20.37 -7.53 0.31
C SER A 362 21.75 -6.94 0.09
N THR A 363 22.13 -5.95 0.90
CA THR A 363 23.50 -5.42 0.90
C THR A 363 24.52 -6.31 1.60
N GLY A 364 24.07 -7.41 2.22
CA GLY A 364 24.93 -8.30 3.01
C GLY A 364 25.66 -7.59 4.18
N HIS A 365 25.21 -6.41 4.59
CA HIS A 365 25.66 -5.75 5.82
C HIS A 365 25.10 -6.50 7.03
N LYS A 366 25.86 -6.55 8.13
CA LYS A 366 25.42 -7.22 9.37
C LYS A 366 24.52 -6.30 10.20
N GLY A 367 23.31 -6.06 9.71
CA GLY A 367 22.32 -5.16 10.30
C GLY A 367 22.05 -3.93 9.44
N SER A 368 21.51 -2.88 10.05
CA SER A 368 21.02 -1.69 9.35
C SER A 368 22.12 -0.90 8.64
N ILE A 369 21.71 -0.22 7.56
CA ILE A 369 22.54 0.75 6.82
C ILE A 369 22.40 2.10 7.52
N TYR A 370 23.50 2.62 8.09
CA TYR A 370 23.50 3.89 8.84
C TYR A 370 23.58 5.12 7.92
N SER A 371 24.18 4.97 6.73
CA SER A 371 24.33 6.05 5.75
C SER A 371 24.24 5.51 4.31
N LEU A 372 23.59 6.29 3.44
CA LEU A 372 23.29 5.95 2.05
C LEU A 372 23.53 7.17 1.16
N ALA A 373 24.15 6.96 0.00
CA ALA A 373 24.26 7.93 -1.08
C ALA A 373 24.09 7.23 -2.43
N ALA A 374 23.71 7.96 -3.48
CA ALA A 374 23.55 7.43 -4.83
C ALA A 374 23.95 8.49 -5.87
N CYS A 375 24.56 8.06 -6.97
CA CYS A 375 25.02 8.91 -8.06
C CYS A 375 25.17 8.10 -9.37
N LYS A 376 24.57 8.54 -10.48
CA LYS A 376 24.69 7.94 -11.82
C LYS A 376 24.29 6.45 -11.80
N ASN A 377 25.24 5.52 -11.90
CA ASN A 377 25.00 4.07 -11.77
C ASN A 377 25.46 3.47 -10.43
N LEU A 378 25.89 4.28 -9.46
CA LEU A 378 26.50 3.83 -8.20
C LEU A 378 25.61 4.13 -6.98
N ILE A 379 25.53 3.17 -6.07
CA ILE A 379 24.96 3.34 -4.71
C ILE A 379 26.05 3.08 -3.69
N MET A 380 26.27 4.02 -2.77
CA MET A 380 27.26 3.95 -1.70
C MET A 380 26.57 3.75 -0.35
N THR A 381 27.05 2.77 0.42
CA THR A 381 26.42 2.33 1.68
C THR A 381 27.44 2.27 2.81
N GLY A 382 27.10 2.89 3.93
CA GLY A 382 27.88 2.86 5.17
C GLY A 382 27.16 2.08 6.27
N SER A 383 27.81 1.03 6.76
CA SER A 383 27.45 0.34 8.01
C SER A 383 28.75 0.15 8.82
N ASN A 384 29.13 -1.07 9.18
CA ASN A 384 30.49 -1.38 9.66
C ASN A 384 31.55 -1.42 8.53
N LEU A 385 31.11 -1.31 7.27
CA LEU A 385 31.92 -1.29 6.06
C LEU A 385 31.40 -0.21 5.12
N LEU A 386 32.27 0.33 4.26
CA LEU A 386 31.86 1.04 3.06
C LEU A 386 31.65 0.01 1.94
N ARG A 387 30.47 0.00 1.31
CA ARG A 387 30.24 -0.78 0.08
C ARG A 387 29.62 0.07 -1.01
N THR A 388 30.09 -0.14 -2.23
CA THR A 388 29.55 0.48 -3.44
C THR A 388 28.97 -0.60 -4.34
N TRP A 389 27.79 -0.30 -4.88
CA TRP A 389 26.95 -1.19 -5.68
C TRP A 389 26.69 -0.56 -7.04
N ASP A 390 26.59 -1.38 -8.08
CA ASP A 390 26.09 -0.94 -9.37
C ASP A 390 24.56 -1.10 -9.43
N VAL A 391 23.87 -0.07 -9.93
CA VAL A 391 22.40 0.02 -9.93
C VAL A 391 21.74 -0.95 -10.90
N ASP A 392 22.32 -1.14 -12.09
CA ASP A 392 21.70 -1.96 -13.15
C ASP A 392 21.85 -3.46 -12.83
N THR A 393 23.01 -3.87 -12.29
CA THR A 393 23.34 -5.27 -11.96
C THR A 393 23.09 -5.67 -10.50
N GLY A 394 22.78 -4.74 -9.60
CA GLY A 394 22.64 -4.97 -8.16
C GLY A 394 23.89 -5.53 -7.47
N SER A 395 25.05 -5.49 -8.13
CA SER A 395 26.25 -6.21 -7.71
C SER A 395 27.24 -5.33 -6.95
N ILE A 396 28.04 -5.93 -6.07
CA ILE A 396 29.10 -5.23 -5.33
C ILE A 396 30.21 -4.82 -6.30
N VAL A 397 30.38 -3.52 -6.53
CA VAL A 397 31.54 -2.94 -7.23
C VAL A 397 32.75 -2.91 -6.30
N ASN A 398 32.54 -2.65 -5.00
CA ASN A 398 33.62 -2.71 -4.02
C ASN A 398 33.16 -2.86 -2.56
N THR A 399 34.08 -3.30 -1.69
CA THR A 399 33.93 -3.31 -0.24
C THR A 399 35.23 -2.82 0.39
N VAL A 400 35.17 -1.74 1.16
CA VAL A 400 36.32 -1.15 1.85
C VAL A 400 36.17 -1.29 3.36
N LEU A 401 37.17 -1.93 3.96
CA LEU A 401 37.55 -1.76 5.35
C LEU A 401 38.32 -0.43 5.47
N MET A 402 37.89 0.46 6.36
CA MET A 402 38.66 1.65 6.69
C MET A 402 39.59 1.34 7.87
N ASP A 403 40.75 0.77 7.57
CA ASP A 403 41.66 0.20 8.56
C ASP A 403 42.12 1.22 9.62
N ALA A 404 41.82 0.91 10.88
CA ALA A 404 42.38 1.60 12.04
C ALA A 404 43.81 1.08 12.33
N ASN A 405 44.80 1.75 11.74
CA ASN A 405 46.25 1.52 11.90
C ASN A 405 46.75 0.11 11.51
N SER A 406 47.48 0.04 10.39
CA SER A 406 48.16 -1.15 9.87
C SER A 406 49.40 -1.59 10.68
N ASN A 407 49.34 -1.61 12.02
CA ASN A 407 50.53 -1.85 12.85
C ASN A 407 50.30 -2.44 14.26
N THR A 408 49.17 -3.13 14.52
CA THR A 408 48.96 -3.85 15.80
C THR A 408 48.45 -5.29 15.60
N ASN A 409 49.34 -6.27 15.75
CA ASN A 409 49.00 -7.70 15.80
C ASN A 409 48.29 -8.05 17.12
N ASN A 410 46.98 -7.80 17.23
CA ASN A 410 46.24 -8.14 18.44
C ASN A 410 44.78 -8.54 18.14
N GLN A 411 44.56 -9.79 17.72
CA GLN A 411 43.25 -10.35 17.35
C GLN A 411 42.31 -10.65 18.55
N ASN A 412 42.34 -9.84 19.60
CA ASN A 412 41.50 -10.02 20.80
C ASN A 412 41.06 -8.67 21.40
N SER A 413 40.25 -7.91 20.65
CA SER A 413 39.45 -6.82 21.22
C SER A 413 38.11 -6.69 20.50
N ASP A 414 37.06 -6.28 21.23
CA ASP A 414 35.69 -6.21 20.75
C ASP A 414 35.43 -4.90 19.96
N SER A 415 36.22 -4.67 18.91
CA SER A 415 36.39 -3.35 18.26
C SER A 415 35.23 -2.93 17.35
N GLY A 416 34.19 -3.75 17.18
CA GLY A 416 33.12 -3.56 16.18
C GLY A 416 32.23 -2.31 16.37
N SER A 417 32.52 -1.47 17.37
CA SER A 417 31.80 -0.23 17.66
C SER A 417 32.38 1.01 16.97
N SER A 418 33.72 1.11 16.81
CA SER A 418 34.42 2.32 16.34
C SER A 418 34.41 2.50 14.83
N ASP A 419 34.45 1.39 14.07
CA ASP A 419 34.55 1.42 12.60
C ASP A 419 33.23 1.73 11.88
N ARG A 420 32.15 2.00 12.64
CA ARG A 420 30.83 2.33 12.09
C ARG A 420 30.85 3.65 11.33
N ILE A 421 30.49 3.60 10.06
CA ILE A 421 30.30 4.77 9.21
C ILE A 421 28.95 5.41 9.55
N ARG A 422 28.99 6.66 10.01
CA ARG A 422 27.83 7.41 10.52
C ARG A 422 27.17 8.29 9.47
N ALA A 423 27.97 8.89 8.59
CA ALA A 423 27.48 9.72 7.49
C ALA A 423 28.38 9.55 6.25
N ILE A 424 27.77 9.68 5.07
CA ILE A 424 28.43 9.76 3.76
C ILE A 424 27.78 10.93 3.01
N VAL A 425 28.57 11.72 2.28
CA VAL A 425 28.06 12.65 1.27
C VAL A 425 28.94 12.59 0.01
N ILE A 426 28.35 12.81 -1.15
CA ILE A 426 29.08 13.00 -2.40
C ILE A 426 29.60 14.44 -2.43
N ALA A 427 30.92 14.59 -2.53
CA ALA A 427 31.56 15.89 -2.49
C ALA A 427 31.33 16.66 -3.80
N PRO A 428 31.04 17.98 -3.76
CA PRO A 428 31.02 18.82 -4.95
C PRO A 428 32.32 18.70 -5.74
N CYS A 429 32.20 18.65 -7.06
CA CYS A 429 33.32 18.53 -7.99
C CYS A 429 33.41 19.80 -8.85
N ARG A 430 34.63 20.26 -9.16
CA ARG A 430 34.85 21.35 -10.14
C ARG A 430 34.57 20.91 -11.59
N ILE A 431 34.59 19.60 -11.83
CA ILE A 431 34.33 18.95 -13.11
C ILE A 431 33.11 18.03 -12.90
N PRO A 432 31.92 18.35 -13.43
CA PRO A 432 30.71 17.53 -13.26
C PRO A 432 30.85 16.08 -13.75
N PHE A 433 31.74 15.80 -14.71
CA PHE A 433 32.08 14.43 -15.09
C PHE A 433 32.51 13.55 -13.91
N ASP A 434 33.31 14.09 -12.97
CA ASP A 434 33.76 13.40 -11.74
C ASP A 434 32.71 13.40 -10.60
N GLU A 435 31.51 13.98 -10.78
CA GLU A 435 30.41 13.90 -9.81
C GLU A 435 30.13 12.42 -9.44
N GLY A 436 30.06 12.13 -8.14
CA GLY A 436 29.94 10.77 -7.60
C GLY A 436 31.27 10.07 -7.27
N ARG A 437 32.40 10.49 -7.84
CA ARG A 437 33.71 9.82 -7.67
C ARG A 437 34.35 10.08 -6.32
N TYR A 438 34.17 11.26 -5.76
CA TYR A 438 34.73 11.64 -4.46
C TYR A 438 33.62 11.65 -3.41
N ILE A 439 33.75 10.80 -2.40
CA ILE A 439 32.84 10.79 -1.26
C ILE A 439 33.57 11.21 0.01
N TRP A 440 32.89 11.99 0.84
CA TRP A 440 33.31 12.28 2.20
C TRP A 440 32.60 11.29 3.13
N VAL A 441 33.38 10.65 4.01
CA VAL A 441 32.93 9.56 4.87
C VAL A 441 33.31 9.89 6.31
N ALA A 442 32.33 9.83 7.21
CA ALA A 442 32.50 10.10 8.63
C ALA A 442 32.27 8.84 9.48
N ARG A 443 33.17 8.57 10.42
CA ARG A 443 33.13 7.42 11.34
C ARG A 443 32.65 7.79 12.74
N GLN A 444 32.25 6.76 13.48
CA GLN A 444 31.85 6.81 14.89
C GLN A 444 32.99 7.24 15.84
N ASP A 445 34.26 7.14 15.40
CA ASP A 445 35.46 7.58 16.13
C ASP A 445 35.96 8.97 15.72
N THR A 446 35.07 9.83 15.19
CA THR A 446 35.32 11.23 14.75
C THR A 446 36.17 11.41 13.48
N MET A 447 36.75 10.34 12.93
CA MET A 447 37.49 10.42 11.65
C MET A 447 36.56 10.86 10.51
N LEU A 448 36.93 11.96 9.84
CA LEU A 448 36.40 12.40 8.56
C LEU A 448 37.44 12.12 7.47
N ALA A 449 37.04 11.50 6.36
CA ALA A 449 37.96 11.12 5.29
C ALA A 449 37.35 11.31 3.89
N VAL A 450 38.21 11.56 2.90
CA VAL A 450 37.86 11.67 1.48
C VAL A 450 38.31 10.41 0.76
N VAL A 451 37.43 9.80 0.00
CA VAL A 451 37.70 8.56 -0.75
C VAL A 451 37.41 8.76 -2.23
N ASP A 452 38.39 8.48 -3.08
CA ASP A 452 38.18 8.24 -4.52
C ASP A 452 37.64 6.83 -4.70
N ILE A 453 36.46 6.69 -5.31
CA ILE A 453 35.75 5.42 -5.49
C ILE A 453 35.80 4.88 -6.93
N ARG A 454 36.64 5.48 -7.80
CA ARG A 454 36.77 5.11 -9.21
C ARG A 454 37.02 3.61 -9.38
N ALA A 455 36.29 3.01 -10.33
CA ALA A 455 36.21 1.56 -10.50
C ALA A 455 37.60 0.89 -10.58
N GLY A 456 37.92 0.08 -9.55
CA GLY A 456 39.14 -0.72 -9.47
C GLY A 456 40.11 -0.34 -8.35
N SER A 457 40.14 0.90 -7.86
CA SER A 457 41.13 1.33 -6.85
C SER A 457 40.61 2.37 -5.87
N TYR A 458 40.10 1.91 -4.73
CA TYR A 458 39.64 2.78 -3.65
C TYR A 458 40.84 3.41 -2.94
N LYS A 459 40.88 4.74 -2.91
CA LYS A 459 42.00 5.49 -2.31
C LYS A 459 41.48 6.53 -1.34
N VAL A 460 41.84 6.40 -0.07
CA VAL A 460 41.70 7.49 0.91
C VAL A 460 42.68 8.59 0.51
N LEU A 461 42.15 9.73 0.07
CA LEU A 461 42.95 10.87 -0.41
C LEU A 461 43.39 11.80 0.73
N SER A 462 42.55 11.94 1.75
CA SER A 462 42.81 12.74 2.95
C SER A 462 41.98 12.23 4.12
N LYS A 463 42.45 12.42 5.35
CA LYS A 463 41.74 12.10 6.59
C LYS A 463 42.09 13.10 7.69
N ARG A 464 41.11 13.45 8.53
CA ARG A 464 41.27 14.32 9.72
C ARG A 464 40.46 13.78 10.89
N ASN A 465 41.07 13.80 12.07
CA ASN A 465 40.52 13.34 13.35
C ASN A 465 40.53 14.46 14.41
N ASP A 466 40.92 15.68 14.01
CA ASP A 466 41.18 16.84 14.87
C ASP A 466 40.12 17.94 14.76
N VAL A 467 39.16 17.77 13.85
CA VAL A 467 38.18 18.81 13.46
C VAL A 467 36.83 18.71 14.19
N HIS A 468 36.49 17.54 14.72
CA HIS A 468 35.30 17.30 15.54
C HIS A 468 35.70 16.50 16.78
N MET A 469 35.17 16.87 17.95
CA MET A 469 35.46 16.20 19.22
C MET A 469 34.37 15.20 19.63
N ALA A 470 33.25 15.19 18.90
CA ALA A 470 32.16 14.24 19.02
C ALA A 470 31.90 13.55 17.66
N PRO A 471 31.18 12.41 17.62
CA PRO A 471 30.89 11.72 16.37
C PRO A 471 30.05 12.58 15.44
N ILE A 472 30.47 12.67 14.17
CA ILE A 472 29.72 13.38 13.13
C ILE A 472 28.39 12.66 12.89
N THR A 473 27.29 13.42 12.94
CA THR A 473 25.91 12.94 12.77
C THR A 473 25.34 13.31 11.40
N PHE A 474 25.79 14.43 10.82
CA PHE A 474 25.37 14.87 9.48
C PHE A 474 26.57 15.30 8.64
N LEU A 475 26.56 14.88 7.37
CA LEU A 475 27.29 15.52 6.28
C LEU A 475 26.23 16.04 5.31
N LEU A 476 26.18 17.35 5.11
CA LEU A 476 25.23 18.01 4.21
C LEU A 476 25.99 18.72 3.09
N ARG A 477 25.43 18.70 1.88
CA ARG A 477 25.93 19.49 0.74
C ARG A 477 25.12 20.78 0.67
N TYR A 478 25.79 21.91 0.49
CA TYR A 478 25.16 23.21 0.26
C TYR A 478 25.59 23.71 -1.13
N GLY A 479 24.61 23.72 -2.05
CA GLY A 479 24.84 23.92 -3.48
C GLY A 479 25.89 22.97 -4.05
N ASN A 480 26.71 23.51 -4.94
CA ASN A 480 27.90 22.88 -5.50
C ASN A 480 29.19 23.58 -5.03
N SER A 481 29.12 24.34 -3.92
CA SER A 481 30.21 25.15 -3.35
C SER A 481 30.74 24.61 -2.01
N GLU A 482 29.87 24.19 -1.10
CA GLU A 482 30.23 23.88 0.30
C GLU A 482 29.76 22.47 0.75
N VAL A 483 30.50 21.90 1.72
CA VAL A 483 30.09 20.72 2.51
C VAL A 483 30.07 21.09 3.98
N TRP A 484 29.00 20.75 4.70
CA TRP A 484 28.79 21.08 6.10
C TRP A 484 28.83 19.79 6.93
N SER A 485 29.78 19.68 7.86
CA SER A 485 29.87 18.55 8.79
C SER A 485 29.44 18.96 10.19
N ILE A 486 28.55 18.18 10.81
CA ILE A 486 27.93 18.48 12.10
C ILE A 486 28.13 17.28 13.03
N ASP A 487 28.59 17.51 14.26
CA ASP A 487 28.71 16.48 15.28
C ASP A 487 27.59 16.50 16.33
N ASP A 488 27.48 15.41 17.08
CA ASP A 488 26.46 15.19 18.11
C ASP A 488 26.53 16.24 19.25
N SER A 489 27.68 16.90 19.44
CA SER A 489 27.83 17.97 20.43
C SER A 489 27.34 19.34 19.94
N GLY A 490 26.92 19.45 18.68
CA GLY A 490 26.42 20.68 18.09
C GLY A 490 27.50 21.59 17.50
N ILE A 491 28.69 21.05 17.17
CA ILE A 491 29.68 21.78 16.38
C ILE A 491 29.37 21.59 14.89
N LEU A 492 29.14 22.70 14.18
CA LEU A 492 29.10 22.78 12.73
C LEU A 492 30.47 23.26 12.22
N ASN A 493 31.07 22.51 11.29
CA ASN A 493 32.20 22.95 10.48
C ASN A 493 31.70 23.10 9.03
N VAL A 494 31.78 24.31 8.48
CA VAL A 494 31.49 24.63 7.07
C VAL A 494 32.78 24.59 6.29
N TRP A 495 32.85 23.68 5.31
CA TRP A 495 33.98 23.48 4.43
C TRP A 495 33.67 24.06 3.06
N ASP A 496 34.59 24.87 2.55
CA ASP A 496 34.56 25.39 1.19
C ASP A 496 35.33 24.41 0.29
N VAL A 497 34.67 23.92 -0.76
CA VAL A 497 35.18 22.82 -1.61
C VAL A 497 35.56 23.31 -3.00
N VAL A 498 35.10 24.49 -3.43
CA VAL A 498 35.17 24.97 -4.82
C VAL A 498 35.66 26.42 -4.96
N SER A 499 36.01 27.14 -3.88
CA SER A 499 36.59 28.49 -4.01
C SER A 499 38.07 28.51 -4.47
N ALA A 500 38.81 29.56 -4.11
CA ALA A 500 39.76 30.20 -5.02
C ALA A 500 41.19 29.62 -5.07
N ASP A 501 41.48 28.52 -4.38
CA ASP A 501 42.77 27.83 -4.48
C ASP A 501 42.85 26.99 -5.78
N TYR A 502 43.08 27.67 -6.91
CA TYR A 502 43.13 27.13 -8.28
C TYR A 502 44.05 25.90 -8.49
N GLN A 503 44.92 25.55 -7.53
CA GLN A 503 45.84 24.42 -7.65
C GLN A 503 45.25 23.08 -7.18
N GLN A 504 44.09 23.04 -6.52
CA GLN A 504 43.48 21.80 -6.03
C GLN A 504 42.28 21.36 -6.89
N GLN A 505 42.48 20.29 -7.68
CA GLN A 505 41.43 19.66 -8.49
C GLN A 505 40.47 18.77 -7.70
N ASN A 506 40.91 18.27 -6.52
CA ASN A 506 40.19 17.28 -5.73
C ASN A 506 39.58 17.91 -4.46
N PRO A 507 38.39 17.45 -4.00
CA PRO A 507 37.72 17.98 -2.82
C PRO A 507 38.33 17.45 -1.51
N LEU A 508 39.53 17.94 -1.15
CA LEU A 508 40.33 17.49 -0.01
C LEU A 508 40.03 18.25 1.28
N LEU A 509 40.29 17.63 2.44
CA LEU A 509 40.18 18.24 3.78
C LEU A 509 41.39 19.16 4.12
N THR A 510 41.87 19.93 3.14
CA THR A 510 43.07 20.78 3.24
C THR A 510 42.79 22.15 3.86
N SER A 511 41.65 22.75 3.54
CA SER A 511 41.18 24.01 4.14
C SER A 511 40.88 23.87 5.64
N MET A 512 41.02 24.96 6.41
CA MET A 512 40.41 25.04 7.75
C MET A 512 38.95 25.48 7.63
N PRO A 513 37.97 24.73 8.16
CA PRO A 513 36.56 25.07 8.03
C PRO A 513 36.15 26.25 8.92
N ARG A 514 35.10 26.97 8.49
CA ARG A 514 34.40 27.97 9.32
C ARG A 514 33.59 27.23 10.39
N ARG A 515 33.88 27.45 11.67
CA ARG A 515 33.24 26.75 12.80
C ARG A 515 32.14 27.59 13.45
N TYR A 516 31.00 26.96 13.73
CA TYR A 516 29.83 27.54 14.36
C TYR A 516 29.23 26.59 15.42
N HIS A 517 28.50 27.16 16.38
CA HIS A 517 27.67 26.38 17.31
C HIS A 517 26.21 26.31 16.83
N VAL A 518 25.63 25.11 16.89
CA VAL A 518 24.28 24.77 16.43
C VAL A 518 23.60 23.77 17.40
N THR A 519 22.47 23.17 17.03
CA THR A 519 21.71 22.25 17.89
C THR A 519 22.47 20.94 18.15
N SER A 520 22.78 20.64 19.41
CA SER A 520 23.33 19.34 19.84
C SER A 520 22.27 18.23 19.85
N HIS A 521 22.72 16.98 19.78
CA HIS A 521 21.88 15.76 19.73
C HIS A 521 20.72 15.88 18.73
N ALA A 522 21.00 16.41 17.54
CA ALA A 522 20.00 16.61 16.50
C ALA A 522 19.65 15.30 15.79
N VAL A 523 18.35 15.07 15.59
CA VAL A 523 17.78 13.87 14.96
C VAL A 523 17.56 14.08 13.45
N ALA A 524 17.28 15.32 13.05
CA ALA A 524 17.16 15.70 11.65
C ALA A 524 17.69 17.12 11.42
N ALA A 525 18.22 17.35 10.22
CA ALA A 525 18.69 18.64 9.74
C ALA A 525 18.34 18.83 8.25
N THR A 526 18.13 20.07 7.82
CA THR A 526 17.95 20.47 6.42
C THR A 526 18.38 21.94 6.23
N ILE A 527 18.65 22.37 5.00
CA ILE A 527 19.09 23.73 4.70
C ILE A 527 18.04 24.42 3.83
N TYR A 528 17.74 25.69 4.11
CA TYR A 528 16.87 26.52 3.26
C TYR A 528 17.39 27.95 3.18
N GLY A 529 17.97 28.31 2.04
CA GLY A 529 18.81 29.50 1.90
C GLY A 529 19.94 29.48 2.93
N SER A 530 20.32 30.64 3.46
CA SER A 530 21.37 30.77 4.49
C SER A 530 20.94 30.33 5.91
N LYS A 531 20.03 29.34 6.04
CA LYS A 531 19.54 28.83 7.33
C LYS A 531 19.65 27.31 7.42
N LEU A 532 20.36 26.84 8.44
CA LEU A 532 20.35 25.45 8.88
C LEU A 532 19.17 25.22 9.83
N TRP A 533 18.20 24.42 9.41
CA TRP A 533 17.08 23.97 10.24
C TRP A 533 17.44 22.64 10.89
N MET A 534 17.22 22.52 12.20
CA MET A 534 17.58 21.34 12.98
C MET A 534 16.54 21.01 14.04
N SER A 535 16.34 19.73 14.33
CA SER A 535 15.46 19.29 15.40
C SER A 535 16.14 18.30 16.35
N SER A 536 16.05 18.56 17.66
CA SER A 536 16.39 17.57 18.70
C SER A 536 15.11 17.12 19.41
N GLY A 537 14.73 15.85 19.23
CA GLY A 537 13.50 15.25 19.77
C GLY A 537 12.20 15.97 19.35
N ARG A 538 11.70 16.84 20.24
CA ARG A 538 10.51 17.69 20.04
C ARG A 538 10.84 19.20 20.06
N THR A 539 12.04 19.58 19.68
CA THR A 539 12.44 20.99 19.48
C THR A 539 12.79 21.22 18.00
N LEU A 540 12.52 22.43 17.50
CA LEU A 540 12.87 22.88 16.16
C LEU A 540 13.59 24.23 16.24
N ALA A 541 14.78 24.31 15.66
CA ALA A 541 15.62 25.50 15.63
C ALA A 541 16.02 25.85 14.20
N ALA A 542 16.32 27.12 13.95
CA ALA A 542 16.93 27.59 12.71
C ALA A 542 18.12 28.51 13.02
N HIS A 543 19.28 28.12 12.53
CA HIS A 543 20.55 28.83 12.71
C HIS A 543 20.90 29.55 11.41
N ALA A 544 21.09 30.87 11.48
CA ALA A 544 21.57 31.64 10.34
C ALA A 544 23.08 31.41 10.16
N ILE A 545 23.47 30.81 9.04
CA ILE A 545 24.87 30.48 8.72
C ILE A 545 25.36 31.46 7.64
N PRO A 546 26.45 32.22 7.86
CA PRO A 546 27.05 33.06 6.82
C PRO A 546 27.66 32.23 5.68
N VAL A 547 27.08 32.38 4.48
CA VAL A 547 27.65 31.89 3.22
C VAL A 547 28.97 32.63 2.92
N ALA A 548 29.89 31.99 2.18
CA ALA A 548 31.16 32.58 1.81
C ALA A 548 31.02 34.00 1.18
N GLY A 549 31.89 34.93 1.58
CA GLY A 549 31.87 36.33 1.12
C GLY A 549 31.02 37.30 1.95
N SER A 550 30.16 36.81 2.87
CA SER A 550 29.37 37.69 3.74
C SER A 550 30.21 38.34 4.84
N GLN A 551 30.28 39.68 4.84
CA GLN A 551 31.08 40.51 5.75
C GLN A 551 30.45 40.61 7.17
N VAL A 552 30.36 39.49 7.90
CA VAL A 552 29.80 39.44 9.26
C VAL A 552 30.75 38.72 10.22
N GLY A 553 31.61 39.49 10.90
CA GLY A 553 32.61 38.99 11.85
C GLY A 553 32.04 38.57 13.20
N SER A 554 31.22 37.50 13.24
CA SER A 554 30.75 36.87 14.48
C SER A 554 30.64 35.36 14.31
N ASN A 555 31.26 34.60 15.21
CA ASN A 555 31.20 33.12 15.23
C ASN A 555 29.89 32.60 15.87
N ASP A 556 29.15 33.46 16.57
CA ASP A 556 27.82 33.13 17.08
C ASP A 556 26.77 33.20 15.97
N THR A 557 26.04 32.10 15.80
CA THR A 557 24.88 32.05 14.91
C THR A 557 23.75 32.88 15.53
N LYS A 558 23.12 33.76 14.74
CA LYS A 558 21.91 34.48 15.15
C LYS A 558 20.70 33.54 15.12
N SER A 559 20.69 32.59 16.05
CA SER A 559 19.62 31.63 16.27
C SER A 559 18.42 32.31 16.92
N ARG A 560 17.21 31.90 16.51
CA ARG A 560 15.99 32.16 17.30
C ARG A 560 15.88 31.12 18.42
N PRO A 561 15.22 31.43 19.54
CA PRO A 561 14.95 30.43 20.57
C PRO A 561 14.25 29.22 19.96
N PRO A 562 14.64 27.97 20.32
CA PRO A 562 14.09 26.77 19.72
C PRO A 562 12.61 26.63 20.06
N VAL A 563 11.79 26.40 19.04
CA VAL A 563 10.35 26.18 19.21
C VAL A 563 10.14 24.76 19.72
N ARG A 564 9.51 24.62 20.90
CA ARG A 564 9.07 23.31 21.39
C ARG A 564 7.76 22.91 20.69
N ILE A 565 7.74 21.68 20.20
CA ILE A 565 6.60 21.08 19.53
C ILE A 565 5.60 20.55 20.58
N PRO A 566 4.29 20.80 20.41
CA PRO A 566 3.23 20.26 21.25
C PRO A 566 3.27 18.73 21.46
N ASN A 567 2.78 18.27 22.61
CA ASN A 567 2.87 16.87 23.04
C ASN A 567 1.87 15.93 22.32
N ASP A 568 0.90 16.47 21.57
CA ASP A 568 -0.07 15.75 20.74
C ASP A 568 0.50 15.30 19.38
N MET A 569 1.80 15.56 19.13
CA MET A 569 2.53 15.07 17.97
C MET A 569 3.72 14.17 18.35
N GLY A 570 4.08 13.31 17.40
CA GLY A 570 5.26 12.46 17.44
C GLY A 570 6.59 13.25 17.48
N ASN A 571 7.68 12.54 17.69
CA ASN A 571 9.03 13.11 17.56
C ASN A 571 9.33 13.37 16.07
N ILE A 572 10.15 14.38 15.75
CA ILE A 572 10.56 14.60 14.36
C ILE A 572 11.49 13.48 13.89
N THR A 573 11.24 12.96 12.69
CA THR A 573 12.06 11.95 12.02
C THR A 573 12.82 12.49 10.81
N LYS A 574 12.29 13.50 10.12
CA LYS A 574 12.95 14.17 9.00
C LYS A 574 12.50 15.63 8.87
N LEU A 575 13.40 16.47 8.35
CA LEU A 575 13.10 17.83 7.90
C LEU A 575 13.35 17.92 6.39
N MET A 576 12.52 18.66 5.66
CA MET A 576 12.71 18.94 4.24
C MET A 576 12.10 20.27 3.79
N THR A 577 12.40 20.62 2.54
CA THR A 577 11.76 21.65 1.73
C THR A 577 11.02 20.99 0.55
N ILE A 578 10.03 21.67 -0.03
CA ILE A 578 9.34 21.25 -1.27
C ILE A 578 9.35 22.44 -2.22
N PRO A 579 9.92 22.36 -3.45
CA PRO A 579 10.05 23.51 -4.35
C PRO A 579 8.73 24.23 -4.65
N TYR A 580 7.64 23.49 -4.87
CA TYR A 580 6.30 24.03 -5.12
C TYR A 580 5.70 24.80 -3.92
N HIS A 581 6.21 24.58 -2.70
CA HIS A 581 5.79 25.26 -1.48
C HIS A 581 6.92 26.16 -0.94
N PRO A 582 7.26 27.26 -1.63
CA PRO A 582 8.36 28.14 -1.23
C PRO A 582 8.11 28.77 0.15
N TYR A 583 9.20 29.09 0.85
CA TYR A 583 9.20 29.63 2.20
C TYR A 583 8.58 28.70 3.26
N ARG A 584 8.48 27.39 3.01
CA ARG A 584 7.97 26.37 3.94
C ARG A 584 9.04 25.33 4.30
N ILE A 585 9.01 24.88 5.56
CA ILE A 585 9.74 23.70 6.05
C ILE A 585 8.71 22.66 6.49
N PHE A 586 8.95 21.41 6.09
CA PHE A 586 8.10 20.27 6.40
C PHE A 586 8.84 19.33 7.35
N ALA A 587 8.24 19.05 8.50
CA ALA A 587 8.77 18.13 9.49
C ALA A 587 7.88 16.88 9.58
N SER A 588 8.42 15.70 9.30
CA SER A 588 7.71 14.43 9.45
C SER A 588 7.81 13.90 10.87
N HIS A 589 6.76 13.23 11.35
CA HIS A 589 6.66 12.72 12.72
C HIS A 589 6.49 11.20 12.78
N ASP A 590 6.99 10.59 13.87
CA ASP A 590 6.89 9.15 14.14
C ASP A 590 5.46 8.63 14.45
N ASP A 591 4.45 9.50 14.38
CA ASP A 591 3.02 9.21 14.56
C ASP A 591 2.17 9.39 13.27
N GLY A 592 2.80 9.59 12.11
CA GLY A 592 2.10 9.70 10.82
C GLY A 592 1.69 11.11 10.39
N LYS A 593 2.09 12.14 11.16
CA LYS A 593 1.84 13.56 10.86
C LYS A 593 3.01 14.22 10.11
N ILE A 594 2.69 15.29 9.39
CA ILE A 594 3.65 16.29 8.90
C ILE A 594 3.22 17.65 9.46
N SER A 595 4.14 18.39 10.09
CA SER A 595 3.92 19.78 10.48
C SER A 595 4.65 20.73 9.52
N ILE A 596 3.97 21.82 9.14
CA ILE A 596 4.41 22.79 8.14
C ILE A 596 4.72 24.12 8.83
N TRP A 597 5.89 24.70 8.54
CA TRP A 597 6.44 25.85 9.25
C TRP A 597 6.84 26.97 8.28
N ASP A 598 6.60 28.23 8.65
CA ASP A 598 7.03 29.40 7.86
C ASP A 598 8.51 29.72 8.11
N THR A 599 9.28 29.84 7.02
CA THR A 599 10.74 30.01 7.09
C THR A 599 11.21 31.38 7.59
N LYS A 600 10.32 32.39 7.64
CA LYS A 600 10.58 33.76 8.08
C LYS A 600 10.10 33.99 9.51
N THR A 601 8.94 33.47 9.90
CA THR A 601 8.38 33.67 11.25
C THR A 601 8.76 32.58 12.26
N MET A 602 9.08 31.34 11.81
CA MET A 602 9.16 30.12 12.64
C MET A 602 7.80 29.63 13.18
N GLU A 603 6.68 30.13 12.66
CA GLU A 603 5.35 29.71 13.12
C GLU A 603 4.86 28.47 12.37
N ARG A 604 4.07 27.64 13.07
CA ARG A 604 3.45 26.44 12.51
C ARG A 604 2.21 26.83 11.70
N VAL A 605 2.31 26.75 10.37
CA VAL A 605 1.23 27.06 9.43
C VAL A 605 0.12 26.02 9.48
N GLN A 606 0.46 24.73 9.48
CA GLN A 606 -0.50 23.63 9.35
C GLN A 606 0.06 22.33 9.96
N ILE A 607 -0.83 21.37 10.24
CA ILE A 607 -0.51 19.96 10.43
C ILE A 607 -1.37 19.16 9.45
N ILE A 608 -0.77 18.21 8.74
CA ILE A 608 -1.46 17.24 7.89
C ILE A 608 -1.21 15.85 8.50
N THR A 609 -2.25 15.03 8.66
CA THR A 609 -2.06 13.64 9.08
C THR A 609 -2.06 12.76 7.84
N VAL A 610 -0.88 12.35 7.39
CA VAL A 610 -0.74 11.70 6.07
C VAL A 610 -0.91 10.19 6.13
N SER A 611 -0.70 9.57 7.30
CA SER A 611 -0.80 8.12 7.49
C SER A 611 -1.23 7.76 8.92
N MET A 612 -1.61 6.49 9.14
CA MET A 612 -1.72 5.87 10.47
C MET A 612 -0.40 5.25 10.94
N TYR A 613 0.59 5.11 10.05
CA TYR A 613 1.89 4.52 10.32
C TYR A 613 2.92 5.62 10.59
N GLY A 614 3.89 5.34 11.46
CA GLY A 614 4.96 6.29 11.78
C GLY A 614 5.89 6.51 10.59
N ILE A 615 6.10 7.78 10.21
CA ILE A 615 7.01 8.14 9.11
C ILE A 615 8.43 8.01 9.65
N CYS A 616 9.20 7.06 9.14
CA CYS A 616 10.60 6.88 9.50
C CYS A 616 11.52 7.81 8.72
N THR A 617 11.19 8.10 7.46
CA THR A 617 12.03 8.91 6.57
C THR A 617 11.20 9.50 5.42
N MET A 618 11.69 10.57 4.79
CA MET A 618 10.93 11.31 3.77
C MET A 618 11.87 12.04 2.80
N ALA A 619 11.51 12.09 1.52
CA ALA A 619 12.25 12.79 0.46
C ALA A 619 11.30 13.53 -0.50
N CYS A 620 11.69 14.70 -0.99
CA CYS A 620 10.99 15.42 -2.06
C CYS A 620 11.60 15.01 -3.40
N VAL A 621 10.78 14.69 -4.40
CA VAL A 621 11.19 14.19 -5.71
C VAL A 621 10.56 15.08 -6.79
N GLY A 622 11.38 15.58 -7.72
CA GLY A 622 10.96 16.66 -8.61
C GLY A 622 10.59 17.92 -7.83
N GLU A 623 9.45 18.53 -8.14
CA GLU A 623 9.05 19.83 -7.56
C GLU A 623 7.97 19.77 -6.48
N TYR A 624 7.13 18.72 -6.50
CA TYR A 624 5.94 18.62 -5.64
C TYR A 624 5.58 17.19 -5.17
N HIS A 625 6.32 16.15 -5.55
CA HIS A 625 6.07 14.80 -5.05
C HIS A 625 6.81 14.56 -3.73
N VAL A 626 6.11 14.10 -2.69
CA VAL A 626 6.71 13.70 -1.42
C VAL A 626 6.65 12.19 -1.28
N TRP A 627 7.82 11.57 -1.18
CA TRP A 627 7.98 10.14 -0.92
C TRP A 627 8.20 9.94 0.59
N ALA A 628 7.35 9.14 1.24
CA ALA A 628 7.44 8.86 2.67
C ALA A 628 7.61 7.35 2.93
N GLY A 629 8.64 7.00 3.69
CA GLY A 629 8.95 5.64 4.10
C GLY A 629 8.49 5.38 5.54
N TYR A 630 7.80 4.26 5.75
CA TYR A 630 7.11 3.94 7.01
C TYR A 630 7.78 2.84 7.83
N ASN A 631 7.46 2.84 9.14
CA ASN A 631 7.83 1.75 10.06
C ASN A 631 7.27 0.38 9.66
N THR A 632 6.23 0.34 8.82
CA THR A 632 5.64 -0.87 8.22
C THR A 632 6.38 -1.40 6.99
N GLY A 633 7.42 -0.71 6.50
CA GLY A 633 8.11 -1.05 5.25
C GLY A 633 7.37 -0.66 3.97
N MET A 634 6.30 0.12 4.10
CA MET A 634 5.62 0.75 2.96
C MET A 634 6.39 2.02 2.52
N ILE A 635 6.35 2.33 1.22
CA ILE A 635 6.61 3.68 0.70
C ILE A 635 5.31 4.19 0.07
N TYR A 636 4.90 5.41 0.43
CA TYR A 636 3.80 6.13 -0.21
C TYR A 636 4.36 7.36 -0.94
N VAL A 637 3.74 7.74 -2.06
CA VAL A 637 4.06 8.94 -2.84
C VAL A 637 2.86 9.86 -2.86
N TYR A 638 3.06 11.10 -2.42
CA TYR A 638 2.03 12.13 -2.33
C TYR A 638 2.23 13.22 -3.39
N ASP A 639 1.15 13.61 -4.07
CA ASP A 639 1.05 14.91 -4.74
C ASP A 639 0.65 15.98 -3.72
N THR A 640 1.50 17.00 -3.59
CA THR A 640 1.32 18.09 -2.63
C THR A 640 0.70 19.35 -3.21
N ARG A 641 0.33 19.36 -4.50
CA ARG A 641 -0.27 20.51 -5.19
C ARG A 641 -1.71 20.83 -4.74
N PRO A 642 -2.62 19.86 -4.51
CA PRO A 642 -3.97 20.16 -4.04
C PRO A 642 -3.97 20.49 -2.54
N GLU A 643 -4.91 21.34 -2.10
CA GLU A 643 -5.06 21.77 -0.69
C GLU A 643 -5.10 20.58 0.30
N LYS A 644 -5.82 19.53 -0.11
CA LYS A 644 -5.77 18.20 0.49
C LYS A 644 -4.90 17.32 -0.41
N TRP A 645 -3.71 16.97 0.05
CA TRP A 645 -2.75 16.14 -0.71
C TRP A 645 -3.41 14.86 -1.25
N ALA A 646 -2.94 14.35 -2.38
CA ALA A 646 -3.39 13.07 -2.95
C ALA A 646 -2.28 12.03 -2.86
N ILE A 647 -2.61 10.75 -2.68
CA ILE A 647 -1.67 9.63 -2.76
C ILE A 647 -1.70 9.11 -4.19
N LEU A 648 -0.55 9.17 -4.87
CA LEU A 648 -0.39 8.67 -6.24
C LEU A 648 -0.08 7.17 -6.25
N LYS A 649 0.85 6.72 -5.38
CA LYS A 649 1.31 5.32 -5.30
C LYS A 649 1.54 4.90 -3.85
N MET A 650 1.29 3.63 -3.53
CA MET A 650 1.57 3.02 -2.22
C MET A 650 1.93 1.53 -2.32
N TRP A 651 3.19 1.16 -2.06
CA TRP A 651 3.66 -0.23 -2.19
C TRP A 651 4.48 -0.73 -1.00
N LYS A 652 4.53 -2.05 -0.84
CA LYS A 652 5.32 -2.77 0.17
C LYS A 652 6.78 -2.86 -0.27
N ALA A 653 7.46 -1.72 -0.23
CA ALA A 653 8.84 -1.54 -0.68
C ALA A 653 9.87 -2.43 0.03
N HIS A 654 9.68 -2.69 1.33
CA HIS A 654 10.65 -3.38 2.17
C HIS A 654 10.00 -4.31 3.19
N THR A 655 10.74 -5.30 3.70
CA THR A 655 10.23 -6.15 4.79
C THR A 655 10.30 -5.46 6.14
N GLY A 656 11.43 -4.82 6.46
CA GLY A 656 11.64 -3.99 7.65
C GLY A 656 11.15 -2.56 7.51
N ALA A 657 11.44 -1.73 8.51
CA ALA A 657 11.11 -0.30 8.50
C ALA A 657 11.99 0.45 7.51
N VAL A 658 11.43 1.36 6.70
CA VAL A 658 12.21 2.15 5.72
C VAL A 658 13.08 3.17 6.46
N THR A 659 14.41 3.01 6.40
CA THR A 659 15.36 3.81 7.17
C THR A 659 15.80 5.08 6.44
N GLN A 660 16.04 4.99 5.13
CA GLN A 660 16.52 6.11 4.32
C GLN A 660 15.79 6.18 2.97
N LEU A 661 15.62 7.41 2.48
CA LEU A 661 15.25 7.74 1.11
C LEU A 661 16.25 8.77 0.61
N VAL A 662 16.89 8.46 -0.52
CA VAL A 662 17.88 9.31 -1.20
C VAL A 662 17.43 9.48 -2.64
N VAL A 663 17.43 10.71 -3.13
CA VAL A 663 17.08 11.06 -4.51
C VAL A 663 18.38 11.35 -5.24
N ASP A 664 18.59 10.71 -6.38
CA ASP A 664 19.72 10.97 -7.25
C ASP A 664 19.24 11.64 -8.53
N GLU A 665 19.49 12.94 -8.63
CA GLU A 665 19.24 13.75 -9.84
C GLU A 665 20.45 13.75 -10.79
N SER A 666 21.64 13.29 -10.36
CA SER A 666 22.86 13.32 -11.19
C SER A 666 22.77 12.40 -12.41
N SER A 667 22.02 11.30 -12.30
CA SER A 667 21.75 10.35 -13.40
C SER A 667 20.77 10.92 -14.45
N LEU A 668 20.04 12.00 -14.12
CA LEU A 668 19.24 12.79 -15.07
C LEU A 668 20.06 13.93 -15.71
N LEU A 669 20.99 14.50 -14.93
CA LEU A 669 21.77 15.69 -15.28
C LEU A 669 23.03 15.40 -16.12
N LEU A 670 23.70 14.28 -15.85
CA LEU A 670 25.11 14.02 -16.21
C LEU A 670 25.34 12.62 -16.83
N ASP A 671 24.29 11.84 -17.09
CA ASP A 671 24.34 10.58 -17.85
C ASP A 671 23.39 10.69 -19.05
N GLU A 672 23.94 11.10 -20.20
CA GLU A 672 23.17 11.34 -21.44
C GLU A 672 22.67 10.05 -22.10
N ILE A 673 23.20 8.89 -21.68
CA ILE A 673 22.82 7.58 -22.24
C ILE A 673 21.61 7.02 -21.48
N LYS A 674 21.50 7.29 -20.17
CA LYS A 674 20.42 6.77 -19.32
C LYS A 674 19.36 7.80 -18.94
N GLY A 675 19.75 9.02 -18.56
CA GLY A 675 18.83 10.14 -18.30
C GLY A 675 17.71 9.85 -17.28
N ARG A 676 18.03 9.25 -16.12
CA ARG A 676 17.03 8.74 -15.15
C ARG A 676 17.04 9.54 -13.84
N LEU A 677 15.87 9.92 -13.33
CA LEU A 677 15.72 10.35 -11.93
C LEU A 677 15.41 9.11 -11.08
N GLN A 678 16.25 8.78 -10.11
CA GLN A 678 16.10 7.56 -9.32
C GLN A 678 16.01 7.83 -7.82
N VAL A 679 15.17 7.07 -7.13
CA VAL A 679 14.99 7.14 -5.67
C VAL A 679 15.49 5.83 -5.07
N VAL A 680 16.54 5.92 -4.25
CA VAL A 680 17.14 4.79 -3.56
C VAL A 680 16.64 4.75 -2.12
N SER A 681 16.21 3.57 -1.68
CA SER A 681 15.63 3.35 -0.36
C SER A 681 16.32 2.21 0.37
N SER A 682 16.47 2.32 1.69
CA SER A 682 16.99 1.25 2.54
C SER A 682 16.03 0.88 3.67
N ASP A 683 16.15 -0.33 4.22
CA ASP A 683 15.39 -0.76 5.41
C ASP A 683 16.25 -1.02 6.65
N SER A 684 15.59 -1.43 7.74
CA SER A 684 16.23 -1.84 9.00
C SER A 684 17.06 -3.11 8.89
N ASN A 685 16.79 -3.93 7.88
CA ASN A 685 17.32 -5.29 7.72
C ASN A 685 18.54 -5.33 6.77
N GLY A 686 18.92 -4.20 6.18
CA GLY A 686 20.05 -4.08 5.26
C GLY A 686 19.69 -4.35 3.80
N TYR A 687 18.42 -4.24 3.42
CA TYR A 687 17.98 -4.30 2.02
C TYR A 687 17.95 -2.92 1.38
N ILE A 688 18.15 -2.88 0.06
CA ILE A 688 18.01 -1.68 -0.78
C ILE A 688 17.04 -1.94 -1.92
N GLY A 689 16.16 -0.98 -2.19
CA GLY A 689 15.28 -0.93 -3.36
C GLY A 689 15.47 0.38 -4.11
N VAL A 690 15.51 0.31 -5.45
CA VAL A 690 15.71 1.44 -6.37
C VAL A 690 14.45 1.63 -7.18
N TRP A 691 14.00 2.88 -7.31
CA TRP A 691 12.69 3.22 -7.87
C TRP A 691 12.80 4.38 -8.88
N ASP A 692 11.93 4.40 -9.87
CA ASP A 692 11.78 5.53 -10.80
C ASP A 692 11.17 6.74 -10.07
N GLY A 693 11.92 7.84 -10.03
CA GLY A 693 11.50 9.10 -9.43
C GLY A 693 10.59 9.95 -10.33
N LEU A 694 10.58 9.71 -11.65
CA LEU A 694 9.70 10.39 -12.60
C LEU A 694 8.27 9.85 -12.55
N LEU A 695 8.07 8.63 -12.06
CA LEU A 695 6.81 7.88 -12.09
C LEU A 695 6.31 7.66 -13.53
N THR A 696 7.23 7.38 -14.45
CA THR A 696 7.07 7.36 -15.91
C THR A 696 5.79 6.65 -16.38
N GLU A 697 5.66 5.36 -16.07
CA GLU A 697 4.50 4.59 -16.52
C GLU A 697 3.21 5.04 -15.84
N HIS A 698 3.25 5.52 -14.59
CA HIS A 698 2.07 6.10 -13.93
C HIS A 698 1.61 7.41 -14.58
N TRP A 699 2.54 8.23 -15.06
CA TRP A 699 2.23 9.43 -15.83
C TRP A 699 1.55 9.07 -17.16
N LYS A 700 2.09 8.08 -17.89
CA LYS A 700 1.50 7.56 -19.13
C LYS A 700 0.11 6.96 -18.89
N GLU A 701 -0.02 6.10 -17.88
CA GLU A 701 -1.29 5.49 -17.44
C GLU A 701 -2.36 6.56 -17.19
N ASP A 702 -2.07 7.60 -16.39
CA ASP A 702 -3.04 8.67 -16.08
C ASP A 702 -3.38 9.50 -17.34
N HIS A 703 -2.40 9.77 -18.21
CA HIS A 703 -2.61 10.48 -19.48
C HIS A 703 -3.36 9.68 -20.54
N LEU A 704 -3.36 8.34 -20.46
CA LEU A 704 -4.21 7.46 -21.25
C LEU A 704 -5.63 7.40 -20.65
N HIS A 705 -5.76 7.14 -19.34
CA HIS A 705 -7.06 7.04 -18.66
C HIS A 705 -7.89 8.33 -18.72
N GLN A 706 -7.24 9.51 -18.77
CA GLN A 706 -7.92 10.79 -18.97
C GLN A 706 -8.43 11.01 -20.41
N ARG A 707 -8.00 10.17 -21.36
CA ARG A 707 -8.40 10.17 -22.77
C ARG A 707 -9.08 8.86 -23.20
N ALA A 708 -9.73 8.18 -22.25
CA ALA A 708 -10.48 6.94 -22.51
C ALA A 708 -11.44 7.08 -23.70
N ASP A 709 -12.15 8.21 -23.80
CA ASP A 709 -13.11 8.50 -24.88
C ASP A 709 -12.48 8.56 -26.30
N GLU A 710 -11.15 8.70 -26.44
CA GLU A 710 -10.47 8.62 -27.75
C GLU A 710 -10.35 7.18 -28.27
N TYR A 711 -10.42 6.17 -27.40
CA TYR A 711 -10.20 4.76 -27.75
C TYR A 711 -11.21 3.74 -27.18
N CYS A 712 -12.12 4.14 -26.28
CA CYS A 712 -13.20 3.31 -25.77
C CYS A 712 -14.54 3.67 -26.39
N THR A 713 -15.37 2.65 -26.64
CA THR A 713 -16.84 2.78 -26.69
C THR A 713 -17.43 2.21 -25.40
N TYR A 714 -18.73 2.42 -25.17
CA TYR A 714 -19.38 2.13 -23.89
C TYR A 714 -20.73 1.45 -24.07
N ASP A 715 -20.93 0.36 -23.32
CA ASP A 715 -22.13 -0.46 -23.28
C ASP A 715 -22.72 -0.43 -21.85
N ASP A 716 -24.01 -0.14 -21.73
CA ASP A 716 -24.72 -0.22 -20.45
C ASP A 716 -24.98 -1.69 -20.06
N ALA A 717 -24.76 -2.02 -18.80
CA ALA A 717 -24.94 -3.35 -18.23
C ALA A 717 -25.76 -3.28 -16.92
N ARG A 718 -26.48 -4.36 -16.60
CA ARG A 718 -27.47 -4.38 -15.52
C ARG A 718 -27.16 -5.47 -14.49
N VAL A 719 -27.04 -5.11 -13.21
CA VAL A 719 -26.72 -6.06 -12.14
C VAL A 719 -27.72 -6.00 -10.98
N MET A 720 -28.18 -7.18 -10.57
CA MET A 720 -28.99 -7.39 -9.36
C MET A 720 -28.15 -8.07 -8.28
N ILE A 721 -28.07 -7.45 -7.10
CA ILE A 721 -27.32 -7.95 -5.95
C ILE A 721 -28.28 -8.29 -4.82
N CYS A 722 -28.38 -9.57 -4.51
CA CYS A 722 -29.25 -10.16 -3.50
C CYS A 722 -28.42 -10.65 -2.31
N SER A 723 -28.81 -10.29 -1.07
CA SER A 723 -28.12 -10.74 0.13
C SER A 723 -29.07 -11.12 1.27
N TRP A 724 -28.72 -12.17 2.03
CA TRP A 724 -29.54 -12.65 3.16
C TRP A 724 -28.74 -13.50 4.16
N ASN A 725 -28.80 -13.13 5.44
CA ASN A 725 -28.44 -14.01 6.54
C ASN A 725 -29.62 -14.98 6.84
N ILE A 726 -29.38 -16.29 6.73
CA ILE A 726 -30.45 -17.31 6.72
C ILE A 726 -30.64 -18.07 8.04
N ASP A 727 -29.93 -17.72 9.12
CA ASP A 727 -30.08 -18.36 10.45
C ASP A 727 -30.08 -19.90 10.38
N ALA A 728 -29.06 -20.46 9.71
CA ALA A 728 -28.86 -21.89 9.47
C ALA A 728 -30.00 -22.64 8.77
N ASN A 729 -30.98 -21.95 8.19
CA ASN A 729 -32.10 -22.57 7.48
C ASN A 729 -31.63 -23.40 6.28
N LYS A 730 -32.49 -24.34 5.89
CA LYS A 730 -32.30 -25.17 4.71
C LYS A 730 -33.39 -24.84 3.67
N PRO A 731 -33.14 -25.09 2.38
CA PRO A 731 -34.14 -24.91 1.33
C PRO A 731 -35.44 -25.69 1.59
N GLU A 732 -35.39 -26.89 2.17
CA GLU A 732 -36.60 -27.71 2.38
C GLU A 732 -37.50 -27.19 3.52
N LYS A 733 -37.07 -26.15 4.25
CA LYS A 733 -37.91 -25.40 5.21
C LYS A 733 -38.59 -24.18 4.60
N ILE A 734 -38.19 -23.76 3.40
CA ILE A 734 -38.70 -22.54 2.77
C ILE A 734 -39.96 -22.93 1.98
N VAL A 735 -41.13 -22.62 2.55
CA VAL A 735 -42.43 -23.08 2.05
C VAL A 735 -43.49 -22.00 2.20
N GLY A 736 -44.55 -22.06 1.38
CA GLY A 736 -45.67 -21.12 1.44
C GLY A 736 -45.24 -19.68 1.15
N GLU A 737 -45.61 -18.75 2.03
CA GLU A 737 -45.28 -17.33 1.87
C GLU A 737 -43.76 -17.05 1.89
N ASP A 738 -42.93 -17.90 2.50
CA ASP A 738 -41.47 -17.72 2.49
C ASP A 738 -40.85 -18.10 1.13
N ASP A 739 -41.32 -19.16 0.46
CA ASP A 739 -40.86 -19.49 -0.91
C ASP A 739 -41.34 -18.43 -1.91
N LYS A 740 -42.55 -17.89 -1.72
CA LYS A 740 -43.08 -16.75 -2.46
C LYS A 740 -42.27 -15.46 -2.25
N ALA A 741 -41.87 -15.15 -1.01
CA ALA A 741 -41.01 -14.00 -0.72
C ALA A 741 -39.59 -14.18 -1.32
N VAL A 742 -39.06 -15.41 -1.35
CA VAL A 742 -37.78 -15.74 -1.99
C VAL A 742 -37.85 -15.66 -3.51
N ARG A 743 -38.98 -16.05 -4.13
CA ARG A 743 -39.25 -15.80 -5.55
C ARG A 743 -39.26 -14.32 -5.87
N GLU A 744 -39.95 -13.49 -5.07
CA GLU A 744 -39.97 -12.05 -5.27
C GLU A 744 -38.57 -11.42 -5.09
N TRP A 745 -37.79 -11.92 -4.12
CA TRP A 745 -36.41 -11.48 -3.85
C TRP A 745 -35.46 -11.76 -5.03
N LEU A 746 -35.48 -12.99 -5.55
CA LEU A 746 -34.65 -13.41 -6.67
C LEU A 746 -35.24 -13.02 -8.04
N GLY A 747 -36.49 -12.55 -8.07
CA GLY A 747 -37.20 -12.00 -9.23
C GLY A 747 -37.33 -10.48 -9.15
N SER A 748 -36.49 -9.82 -8.34
CA SER A 748 -36.75 -8.44 -7.91
C SER A 748 -36.41 -7.35 -8.93
N MET A 749 -35.78 -7.73 -10.05
CA MET A 749 -35.35 -6.88 -11.15
C MET A 749 -35.80 -7.49 -12.48
N GLU A 750 -36.44 -6.71 -13.34
CA GLU A 750 -36.70 -7.10 -14.73
C GLU A 750 -35.38 -7.09 -15.53
N ASP A 751 -35.07 -8.19 -16.21
CA ASP A 751 -33.94 -8.34 -17.15
C ASP A 751 -32.54 -7.85 -16.67
N PRO A 752 -32.01 -8.32 -15.52
CA PRO A 752 -30.60 -8.15 -15.19
C PRO A 752 -29.70 -8.98 -16.13
N ASP A 753 -28.47 -8.53 -16.37
CA ASP A 753 -27.48 -9.31 -17.14
C ASP A 753 -26.59 -10.14 -16.20
N ILE A 754 -26.43 -9.67 -14.96
CA ILE A 754 -25.67 -10.30 -13.88
C ILE A 754 -26.57 -10.41 -12.64
N ILE A 755 -26.66 -11.61 -12.04
CA ILE A 755 -27.34 -11.82 -10.75
C ILE A 755 -26.33 -12.36 -9.73
N VAL A 756 -26.19 -11.65 -8.61
CA VAL A 756 -25.25 -11.98 -7.53
C VAL A 756 -26.03 -12.32 -6.28
N VAL A 757 -25.84 -13.54 -5.74
CA VAL A 757 -26.49 -13.99 -4.51
C VAL A 757 -25.44 -14.26 -3.43
N GLY A 758 -25.47 -13.45 -2.36
CA GLY A 758 -24.59 -13.58 -1.20
C GLY A 758 -25.35 -14.02 0.05
N ILE A 759 -25.11 -15.25 0.51
CA ILE A 759 -25.76 -15.84 1.69
C ILE A 759 -24.80 -15.81 2.89
N GLN A 760 -25.34 -15.58 4.09
CA GLN A 760 -24.64 -15.67 5.38
C GLN A 760 -25.32 -16.67 6.33
N GLU A 761 -24.54 -17.30 7.21
CA GLU A 761 -24.96 -18.33 8.19
C GLU A 761 -25.73 -19.53 7.58
N ILE A 762 -25.17 -20.11 6.50
CA ILE A 762 -25.68 -21.36 5.88
C ILE A 762 -25.57 -22.62 6.77
N ILE A 763 -24.87 -22.49 7.90
CA ILE A 763 -24.76 -23.48 8.97
C ILE A 763 -24.97 -22.81 10.34
N ASP A 764 -25.33 -23.60 11.33
CA ASP A 764 -25.55 -23.16 12.71
C ASP A 764 -24.22 -22.83 13.39
N LEU A 765 -24.05 -21.56 13.77
CA LEU A 765 -22.87 -21.03 14.44
C LEU A 765 -22.99 -21.00 15.98
N GLU A 766 -24.20 -21.13 16.57
CA GLU A 766 -24.39 -21.28 18.02
C GLU A 766 -24.21 -22.74 18.48
N SER A 767 -24.35 -23.73 17.58
CA SER A 767 -24.10 -25.16 17.82
C SER A 767 -22.63 -25.46 18.10
N LYS A 768 -22.24 -25.30 19.38
CA LYS A 768 -20.92 -25.65 19.93
C LYS A 768 -20.40 -27.03 19.50
N LYS A 769 -21.28 -27.99 19.20
CA LYS A 769 -20.92 -29.35 18.75
C LYS A 769 -20.50 -29.41 17.27
N GLN A 770 -21.10 -28.59 16.40
CA GLN A 770 -20.72 -28.50 14.98
C GLN A 770 -19.57 -27.49 14.78
N THR A 771 -19.65 -26.31 15.39
CA THR A 771 -18.60 -25.28 15.31
C THR A 771 -17.27 -25.77 15.88
N ALA A 772 -17.27 -26.61 16.92
CA ALA A 772 -16.05 -27.22 17.44
C ALA A 772 -15.50 -28.32 16.53
N ARG A 773 -16.35 -29.11 15.85
CA ARG A 773 -15.90 -30.10 14.87
C ARG A 773 -15.23 -29.42 13.67
N SER A 774 -15.86 -28.39 13.11
CA SER A 774 -15.35 -27.68 11.92
C SER A 774 -14.13 -26.77 12.19
N LEU A 775 -13.83 -26.40 13.43
CA LEU A 775 -12.71 -25.51 13.77
C LEU A 775 -11.60 -26.15 14.62
N PHE A 776 -11.87 -27.26 15.34
CA PHE A 776 -10.92 -27.81 16.33
C PHE A 776 -10.73 -29.35 16.29
N SER A 777 -11.40 -30.10 15.38
CA SER A 777 -11.16 -31.55 15.23
C SER A 777 -9.77 -31.88 14.67
N ARG A 778 -8.78 -32.04 15.57
CA ARG A 778 -7.55 -32.81 15.29
C ARG A 778 -7.35 -34.00 16.24
N LYS A 779 -8.41 -34.41 16.96
CA LYS A 779 -8.50 -35.65 17.75
C LYS A 779 -9.95 -36.16 17.81
N LYS A 780 -10.15 -37.45 17.49
CA LYS A 780 -11.40 -38.25 17.66
C LYS A 780 -12.70 -37.63 17.10
N GLY A 781 -12.61 -37.14 15.87
CA GLY A 781 -13.73 -36.98 14.94
C GLY A 781 -13.14 -37.02 13.53
N ASP A 782 -13.82 -37.66 12.57
CA ASP A 782 -13.29 -37.78 11.22
C ASP A 782 -13.46 -36.45 10.46
N PRO A 783 -12.42 -35.87 9.82
CA PRO A 783 -12.54 -34.58 9.15
C PRO A 783 -13.52 -34.60 7.97
N THR A 784 -13.53 -35.71 7.23
CA THR A 784 -14.41 -36.03 6.08
C THR A 784 -15.88 -35.73 6.36
N GLU A 785 -16.45 -36.33 7.43
CA GLU A 785 -17.85 -36.15 7.86
C GLU A 785 -18.26 -34.66 7.93
N THR A 786 -17.33 -33.79 8.35
CA THR A 786 -17.62 -32.36 8.54
C THR A 786 -17.54 -31.58 7.24
N GLU A 787 -16.60 -31.91 6.35
CA GLU A 787 -16.46 -31.28 5.03
C GLU A 787 -17.55 -31.76 4.06
N GLU A 788 -18.00 -33.01 4.16
CA GLU A 788 -19.16 -33.56 3.44
C GLU A 788 -20.47 -32.86 3.83
N VAL A 789 -20.74 -32.72 5.13
CA VAL A 789 -21.96 -32.04 5.63
C VAL A 789 -22.00 -30.57 5.20
N LEU A 790 -20.84 -29.89 5.19
CA LEU A 790 -20.69 -28.56 4.62
C LEU A 790 -21.02 -28.57 3.12
N THR A 791 -20.33 -29.40 2.33
CA THR A 791 -20.50 -29.50 0.87
C THR A 791 -21.95 -29.79 0.48
N ARG A 792 -22.65 -30.66 1.23
CA ARG A 792 -24.08 -30.93 1.03
C ARG A 792 -24.97 -29.72 1.31
N ARG A 793 -24.67 -28.90 2.34
CA ARG A 793 -25.41 -27.65 2.62
C ARG A 793 -25.26 -26.64 1.49
N TYR A 794 -24.05 -26.46 0.97
CA TYR A 794 -23.79 -25.56 -0.16
C TYR A 794 -24.49 -26.05 -1.44
N LYS A 795 -24.42 -27.35 -1.75
CA LYS A 795 -25.12 -27.93 -2.91
C LYS A 795 -26.64 -27.75 -2.84
N LEU A 796 -27.28 -28.02 -1.69
CA LEU A 796 -28.73 -27.84 -1.54
C LEU A 796 -29.16 -26.40 -1.85
N TRP A 797 -28.40 -25.41 -1.37
CA TRP A 797 -28.68 -24.00 -1.65
C TRP A 797 -28.37 -23.59 -3.09
N HIS A 798 -27.27 -24.08 -3.68
CA HIS A 798 -26.95 -23.90 -5.09
C HIS A 798 -28.08 -24.40 -6.01
N ASP A 799 -28.50 -25.65 -5.82
CA ASP A 799 -29.51 -26.30 -6.66
C ASP A 799 -30.89 -25.61 -6.49
N TYR A 800 -31.22 -25.15 -5.27
CA TYR A 800 -32.42 -24.34 -5.00
C TYR A 800 -32.37 -22.95 -5.65
N LEU A 801 -31.22 -22.26 -5.62
CA LEU A 801 -31.06 -20.96 -6.28
C LEU A 801 -31.19 -21.07 -7.81
N ILE A 802 -30.54 -22.06 -8.44
CA ILE A 802 -30.70 -22.34 -9.87
C ILE A 802 -32.17 -22.55 -10.22
N ARG A 803 -32.88 -23.36 -9.42
CA ARG A 803 -34.31 -23.64 -9.62
C ARG A 803 -35.16 -22.37 -9.55
N ILE A 804 -35.02 -21.54 -8.51
CA ILE A 804 -35.81 -20.29 -8.39
C ILE A 804 -35.47 -19.29 -9.51
N ILE A 805 -34.19 -19.15 -9.89
CA ILE A 805 -33.79 -18.27 -11.00
C ILE A 805 -34.38 -18.76 -12.33
N GLY A 806 -34.34 -20.07 -12.60
CA GLY A 806 -34.96 -20.66 -13.80
C GLY A 806 -36.50 -20.56 -13.81
N GLU A 807 -37.15 -20.63 -12.65
CA GLU A 807 -38.60 -20.44 -12.51
C GLU A 807 -39.01 -18.95 -12.66
N ASN A 808 -38.13 -18.01 -12.32
CA ASN A 808 -38.39 -16.57 -12.41
C ASN A 808 -38.12 -15.97 -13.80
N TYR A 809 -37.09 -16.43 -14.51
CA TYR A 809 -36.65 -15.83 -15.80
C TYR A 809 -36.60 -16.82 -16.98
N GLY A 810 -37.10 -18.04 -16.80
CA GLY A 810 -36.98 -19.13 -17.75
C GLY A 810 -35.74 -20.01 -17.53
N HIS A 811 -35.91 -21.31 -17.81
CA HIS A 811 -34.82 -22.28 -17.71
C HIS A 811 -33.74 -21.98 -18.76
N ASN A 812 -32.47 -22.13 -18.36
CA ASN A 812 -31.28 -21.87 -19.16
C ASN A 812 -31.05 -20.40 -19.60
N THR A 813 -31.93 -19.45 -19.23
CA THR A 813 -31.71 -18.00 -19.49
C THR A 813 -30.46 -17.46 -18.78
N TYR A 814 -30.02 -18.10 -17.69
CA TYR A 814 -28.81 -17.73 -16.94
C TYR A 814 -27.91 -18.95 -16.69
N THR A 815 -26.61 -18.70 -16.67
CA THR A 815 -25.55 -19.67 -16.39
C THR A 815 -24.79 -19.24 -15.13
N VAL A 816 -24.52 -20.17 -14.20
CA VAL A 816 -23.67 -19.91 -13.02
C VAL A 816 -22.22 -19.86 -13.46
N ILE A 817 -21.56 -18.70 -13.32
CA ILE A 817 -20.16 -18.50 -13.73
C ILE A 817 -19.15 -18.83 -12.63
N LYS A 818 -19.55 -18.67 -11.36
CA LYS A 818 -18.69 -18.96 -10.19
C LYS A 818 -19.55 -19.14 -8.93
N THR A 819 -19.13 -20.07 -8.10
CA THR A 819 -19.51 -20.17 -6.69
C THR A 819 -18.25 -20.20 -5.83
N ASP A 820 -18.37 -19.76 -4.57
CA ASP A 820 -17.33 -19.90 -3.56
C ASP A 820 -17.95 -19.87 -2.15
N GLN A 821 -17.23 -20.35 -1.14
CA GLN A 821 -17.75 -20.66 0.19
C GLN A 821 -16.72 -20.41 1.31
N LEU A 822 -17.18 -19.89 2.46
CA LEU A 822 -16.33 -19.61 3.62
C LEU A 822 -17.06 -19.85 4.95
N VAL A 823 -17.03 -21.10 5.41
CA VAL A 823 -17.57 -21.59 6.70
C VAL A 823 -19.09 -21.42 6.85
N GLY A 824 -19.56 -20.18 6.99
CA GLY A 824 -20.98 -19.82 7.01
C GLY A 824 -21.43 -18.94 5.83
N LEU A 825 -20.49 -18.46 5.01
CA LEU A 825 -20.73 -17.64 3.82
C LEU A 825 -20.83 -18.52 2.57
N PHE A 826 -21.76 -18.20 1.66
CA PHE A 826 -21.86 -18.77 0.33
C PHE A 826 -22.12 -17.67 -0.70
N SER A 827 -21.43 -17.71 -1.84
CA SER A 827 -21.66 -16.78 -2.95
C SER A 827 -21.91 -17.54 -4.24
N CYS A 828 -22.91 -17.10 -5.01
CA CYS A 828 -23.23 -17.64 -6.33
C CYS A 828 -23.46 -16.47 -7.30
N ILE A 829 -22.77 -16.47 -8.44
CA ILE A 829 -22.97 -15.48 -9.51
C ILE A 829 -23.46 -16.16 -10.77
N PHE A 830 -24.56 -15.62 -11.29
CA PHE A 830 -25.17 -15.97 -12.55
C PHE A 830 -24.91 -14.83 -13.56
N VAL A 831 -24.69 -15.18 -14.82
CA VAL A 831 -24.74 -14.23 -15.95
C VAL A 831 -25.75 -14.75 -16.98
N ARG A 832 -26.47 -13.84 -17.62
CA ARG A 832 -27.41 -14.14 -18.70
C ARG A 832 -26.69 -14.89 -19.83
N THR A 833 -27.21 -16.03 -20.26
CA THR A 833 -26.45 -17.03 -21.04
C THR A 833 -25.93 -16.50 -22.38
N ASN A 834 -26.66 -15.58 -23.04
CA ASN A 834 -26.22 -14.95 -24.29
C ASN A 834 -25.16 -13.84 -24.11
N GLU A 835 -24.89 -13.38 -22.88
CA GLU A 835 -23.83 -12.41 -22.56
C GLU A 835 -22.52 -13.10 -22.12
N MET A 836 -22.48 -14.44 -22.08
CA MET A 836 -21.30 -15.23 -21.67
C MET A 836 -20.06 -14.95 -22.52
N ASN A 837 -20.23 -14.53 -23.78
CA ASN A 837 -19.15 -14.11 -24.67
C ASN A 837 -18.48 -12.78 -24.27
N ARG A 838 -19.07 -12.03 -23.32
CA ARG A 838 -18.50 -10.82 -22.73
C ARG A 838 -17.75 -11.08 -21.42
N VAL A 839 -17.82 -12.30 -20.87
CA VAL A 839 -17.30 -12.65 -19.54
C VAL A 839 -15.92 -13.29 -19.65
N PHE A 840 -14.92 -12.69 -19.02
CA PHE A 840 -13.54 -13.19 -19.02
C PHE A 840 -12.94 -13.23 -17.61
N ASN A 841 -11.88 -14.03 -17.44
CA ASN A 841 -11.01 -14.01 -16.26
C ASN A 841 -11.75 -14.13 -14.91
N VAL A 842 -12.70 -15.07 -14.82
CA VAL A 842 -13.53 -15.32 -13.63
C VAL A 842 -12.73 -15.99 -12.51
N ASP A 843 -12.62 -15.36 -11.34
CA ASP A 843 -11.95 -15.97 -10.19
C ASP A 843 -12.53 -15.57 -8.82
N SER A 844 -12.10 -16.24 -7.73
CA SER A 844 -12.55 -15.99 -6.37
C SER A 844 -11.43 -16.10 -5.32
N THR A 845 -11.60 -15.43 -4.18
CA THR A 845 -10.68 -15.47 -3.04
C THR A 845 -11.44 -15.22 -1.75
N SER A 846 -10.97 -15.76 -0.61
CA SER A 846 -11.70 -15.68 0.66
C SER A 846 -10.80 -15.34 1.86
N VAL A 847 -11.30 -14.45 2.73
CA VAL A 847 -10.53 -13.82 3.82
C VAL A 847 -11.21 -14.05 5.17
N LYS A 848 -10.50 -14.65 6.13
CA LYS A 848 -11.00 -14.95 7.49
C LYS A 848 -10.58 -13.85 8.48
N THR A 849 -11.53 -13.10 9.04
CA THR A 849 -11.26 -11.90 9.85
C THR A 849 -11.24 -12.12 11.36
N GLY A 850 -11.80 -13.23 11.85
CA GLY A 850 -12.08 -13.42 13.28
C GLY A 850 -10.88 -13.40 14.23
N LEU A 851 -11.20 -13.22 15.51
CA LEU A 851 -10.32 -12.76 16.58
C LEU A 851 -8.91 -13.39 16.59
N LYS A 852 -7.89 -12.58 16.26
CA LYS A 852 -6.47 -12.96 16.18
C LYS A 852 -5.82 -12.99 17.56
N VAL A 853 -5.28 -14.14 17.96
CA VAL A 853 -4.43 -14.30 19.16
C VAL A 853 -3.16 -15.05 18.74
N MET A 854 -1.98 -14.53 19.08
CA MET A 854 -0.68 -15.14 18.77
C MET A 854 -0.58 -15.64 17.31
N ASN A 855 -0.87 -14.76 16.36
CA ASN A 855 -0.82 -14.99 14.91
C ASN A 855 -1.74 -16.12 14.38
N LYS A 856 -2.77 -16.52 15.14
CA LYS A 856 -3.86 -17.39 14.65
C LYS A 856 -5.23 -16.74 14.90
N SER A 857 -6.09 -16.74 13.88
CA SER A 857 -7.50 -16.38 14.02
C SER A 857 -8.24 -17.55 14.70
N ILE A 858 -8.72 -17.34 15.93
CA ILE A 858 -9.35 -18.42 16.73
C ILE A 858 -10.81 -18.68 16.28
N HIS A 859 -11.45 -17.73 15.60
CA HIS A 859 -12.87 -17.77 15.25
C HIS A 859 -13.05 -17.68 13.73
N GLY A 860 -13.02 -18.82 13.03
CA GLY A 860 -13.01 -18.88 11.56
C GLY A 860 -14.35 -18.55 10.85
N ASN A 861 -15.38 -18.13 11.59
CA ASN A 861 -16.77 -17.99 11.13
C ASN A 861 -17.19 -16.57 10.71
N LYS A 862 -16.23 -15.64 10.59
CA LYS A 862 -16.42 -14.25 10.11
C LYS A 862 -15.32 -13.91 9.10
N GLY A 863 -15.66 -13.12 8.10
CA GLY A 863 -14.81 -12.90 6.93
C GLY A 863 -15.56 -12.39 5.71
N GLY A 864 -14.95 -12.56 4.55
CA GLY A 864 -15.55 -12.25 3.25
C GLY A 864 -15.09 -13.18 2.14
N ILE A 865 -15.96 -13.37 1.16
CA ILE A 865 -15.69 -14.01 -0.14
C ILE A 865 -15.72 -12.87 -1.16
N ALA A 866 -14.72 -12.79 -2.03
CA ALA A 866 -14.70 -11.89 -3.16
C ALA A 866 -14.62 -12.71 -4.45
N ILE A 867 -15.54 -12.47 -5.39
CA ILE A 867 -15.56 -13.03 -6.74
C ILE A 867 -15.30 -11.89 -7.72
N ARG A 868 -14.47 -12.10 -8.74
CA ARG A 868 -14.17 -11.11 -9.77
C ARG A 868 -14.20 -11.69 -11.17
N PHE A 869 -14.47 -10.84 -12.15
CA PHE A 869 -14.39 -11.14 -13.57
C PHE A 869 -14.30 -9.83 -14.37
N VAL A 870 -13.97 -9.95 -15.65
CA VAL A 870 -14.09 -8.87 -16.63
C VAL A 870 -15.40 -9.07 -17.38
N TYR A 871 -16.16 -7.98 -17.58
CA TYR A 871 -17.36 -7.95 -18.41
C TYR A 871 -17.19 -6.87 -19.48
N ASN A 872 -17.39 -7.22 -20.75
CA ASN A 872 -16.81 -6.47 -21.88
C ASN A 872 -15.30 -6.30 -21.63
N HIS A 873 -14.76 -5.09 -21.56
CA HIS A 873 -13.37 -4.83 -21.13
C HIS A 873 -13.31 -4.08 -19.77
N SER A 874 -14.36 -4.13 -18.94
CA SER A 874 -14.38 -3.54 -17.60
C SER A 874 -14.23 -4.59 -16.49
N SER A 875 -13.48 -4.28 -15.43
CA SER A 875 -13.27 -5.20 -14.29
C SER A 875 -14.29 -5.01 -13.18
N LEU A 876 -14.91 -6.13 -12.76
CA LEU A 876 -15.96 -6.20 -11.74
C LEU A 876 -15.50 -7.09 -10.58
N CYS A 877 -15.73 -6.66 -9.33
CA CYS A 877 -15.52 -7.46 -8.13
C CYS A 877 -16.71 -7.35 -7.17
N PHE A 878 -17.20 -8.50 -6.73
CA PHE A 878 -18.36 -8.69 -5.86
C PHE A 878 -17.93 -9.34 -4.55
N VAL A 879 -18.17 -8.66 -3.42
CA VAL A 879 -17.78 -9.11 -2.09
C VAL A 879 -19.02 -9.44 -1.27
N ASN A 880 -19.15 -10.70 -0.83
CA ASN A 880 -20.10 -11.14 0.18
C ASN A 880 -19.36 -11.30 1.52
N CYS A 881 -19.81 -10.65 2.59
CA CYS A 881 -19.13 -10.72 3.88
C CYS A 881 -20.06 -10.82 5.09
N HIS A 882 -19.47 -11.29 6.20
CA HIS A 882 -20.09 -11.32 7.51
C HIS A 882 -19.07 -10.80 8.53
N LEU A 883 -19.29 -9.58 9.02
CA LEU A 883 -18.37 -8.86 9.92
C LEU A 883 -18.68 -9.12 11.41
N ALA A 884 -17.78 -8.73 12.32
CA ALA A 884 -17.94 -8.94 13.76
C ALA A 884 -19.26 -8.39 14.33
N ALA A 885 -20.05 -9.27 14.95
CA ALA A 885 -21.35 -8.94 15.51
C ALA A 885 -21.28 -8.13 16.82
N GLY A 886 -22.43 -7.57 17.23
CA GLY A 886 -22.64 -7.00 18.56
C GLY A 886 -22.50 -5.47 18.66
N GLN A 887 -23.21 -4.90 19.65
CA GLN A 887 -23.54 -3.48 19.72
C GLN A 887 -22.32 -2.54 19.81
N SER A 888 -21.28 -2.94 20.53
CA SER A 888 -20.08 -2.14 20.82
C SER A 888 -18.93 -2.33 19.81
N HIS A 889 -18.96 -3.37 18.98
CA HIS A 889 -17.80 -3.83 18.20
C HIS A 889 -17.55 -3.07 16.88
N VAL A 890 -17.89 -1.78 16.82
CA VAL A 890 -17.71 -0.93 15.62
C VAL A 890 -16.28 -0.96 15.10
N GLN A 891 -15.28 -0.77 15.97
CA GLN A 891 -13.87 -0.80 15.55
C GLN A 891 -13.40 -2.18 15.06
N GLN A 892 -14.05 -3.27 15.49
CA GLN A 892 -13.76 -4.60 14.93
C GLN A 892 -14.35 -4.72 13.53
N ARG A 893 -15.59 -4.26 13.29
CA ARG A 893 -16.17 -4.22 11.93
C ARG A 893 -15.37 -3.36 10.97
N ASN A 894 -14.85 -2.23 11.44
CA ASN A 894 -13.92 -1.38 10.67
C ASN A 894 -12.68 -2.19 10.23
N ALA A 895 -12.04 -2.89 11.19
CA ALA A 895 -10.84 -3.69 10.95
C ALA A 895 -11.10 -4.97 10.13
N ASP A 896 -12.28 -5.57 10.26
CA ASP A 896 -12.70 -6.73 9.45
C ASP A 896 -12.88 -6.31 7.98
N ALA A 897 -13.60 -5.22 7.72
CA ALA A 897 -13.81 -4.68 6.38
C ALA A 897 -12.50 -4.23 5.73
N GLU A 898 -11.64 -3.52 6.47
CA GLU A 898 -10.27 -3.19 6.03
C GLU A 898 -9.45 -4.46 5.74
N GLY A 899 -9.53 -5.46 6.61
CA GLY A 899 -8.84 -6.74 6.46
C GLY A 899 -9.26 -7.50 5.20
N ILE A 900 -10.54 -7.50 4.84
CA ILE A 900 -11.05 -8.09 3.59
C ILE A 900 -10.49 -7.33 2.38
N LEU A 901 -10.62 -6.00 2.36
CA LEU A 901 -10.14 -5.15 1.26
C LEU A 901 -8.60 -5.12 1.08
N GLN A 902 -7.84 -5.54 2.09
CA GLN A 902 -6.37 -5.58 2.07
C GLN A 902 -5.75 -6.99 2.02
N SER A 903 -6.53 -8.06 2.26
CA SER A 903 -6.02 -9.44 2.26
C SER A 903 -6.60 -10.32 1.16
N ALA A 904 -7.55 -9.82 0.38
CA ALA A 904 -7.97 -10.47 -0.85
C ALA A 904 -6.79 -10.51 -1.84
N ASN A 905 -6.51 -11.69 -2.36
CA ASN A 905 -5.37 -11.97 -3.23
C ASN A 905 -5.83 -12.92 -4.35
N PHE A 906 -6.30 -12.34 -5.45
CA PHE A 906 -6.47 -13.03 -6.72
C PHE A 906 -5.11 -13.22 -7.41
N PRO A 907 -4.99 -14.10 -8.41
CA PRO A 907 -3.87 -14.07 -9.35
C PRO A 907 -3.81 -12.69 -10.05
N PRO A 908 -2.60 -12.10 -10.22
CA PRO A 908 -2.38 -11.00 -11.13
C PRO A 908 -2.82 -11.32 -12.57
N HIS A 909 -3.03 -10.29 -13.38
CA HIS A 909 -3.40 -10.41 -14.79
C HIS A 909 -2.55 -9.48 -15.66
N ASP A 910 -2.02 -10.01 -16.76
CA ASP A 910 -1.09 -9.29 -17.65
C ASP A 910 -1.74 -8.09 -18.35
N TYR A 911 -3.06 -8.13 -18.54
CA TYR A 911 -3.83 -7.06 -19.18
C TYR A 911 -4.26 -6.01 -18.15
N ALA A 912 -3.35 -5.11 -17.80
CA ALA A 912 -3.58 -4.07 -16.80
C ALA A 912 -4.70 -3.07 -17.18
N ASP A 913 -4.95 -2.84 -18.47
CA ASP A 913 -5.90 -1.83 -18.98
C ASP A 913 -7.37 -2.04 -18.57
N VAL A 914 -7.77 -3.24 -18.15
CA VAL A 914 -9.14 -3.48 -17.65
C VAL A 914 -9.30 -3.11 -16.17
N PHE A 915 -8.20 -2.88 -15.45
CA PHE A 915 -8.15 -2.53 -14.03
C PHE A 915 -7.94 -1.03 -13.82
N SER A 916 -8.34 -0.53 -12.65
CA SER A 916 -8.18 0.85 -12.25
C SER A 916 -6.79 1.13 -11.70
N HIS A 917 -6.25 2.31 -12.02
CA HIS A 917 -5.09 2.91 -11.34
C HIS A 917 -3.85 1.99 -11.28
N GLY A 918 -3.48 1.34 -12.38
CA GLY A 918 -2.25 0.54 -12.44
C GLY A 918 -2.23 -0.66 -11.47
N GLY A 919 -3.41 -1.17 -11.09
CA GLY A 919 -3.55 -2.46 -10.40
C GLY A 919 -3.46 -3.63 -11.39
N ASP A 920 -3.01 -4.78 -10.89
CA ASP A 920 -2.89 -6.03 -11.66
C ASP A 920 -4.11 -6.97 -11.48
N GLY A 921 -5.15 -6.48 -10.81
CA GLY A 921 -6.34 -7.27 -10.47
C GLY A 921 -6.16 -8.24 -9.31
N SER A 922 -5.01 -8.23 -8.62
CA SER A 922 -4.77 -9.07 -7.45
C SER A 922 -5.62 -8.66 -6.24
N MET A 923 -6.05 -7.40 -6.14
CA MET A 923 -6.84 -6.89 -5.01
C MET A 923 -8.23 -6.39 -5.41
N ILE A 924 -9.18 -6.42 -4.46
CA ILE A 924 -10.58 -5.98 -4.69
C ILE A 924 -10.65 -4.56 -5.26
N LEU A 925 -9.90 -3.61 -4.69
CA LEU A 925 -10.01 -2.19 -5.03
C LEU A 925 -9.39 -1.81 -6.38
N ASP A 926 -8.60 -2.70 -6.98
CA ASP A 926 -8.00 -2.56 -8.31
C ASP A 926 -9.07 -2.65 -9.42
N HIS A 927 -10.26 -3.16 -9.10
CA HIS A 927 -11.35 -3.32 -10.07
C HIS A 927 -12.08 -1.99 -10.29
N GLU A 928 -12.54 -1.73 -11.52
CA GLU A 928 -13.30 -0.52 -11.85
C GLU A 928 -14.61 -0.46 -11.05
N PHE A 929 -15.32 -1.58 -11.02
CA PHE A 929 -16.58 -1.76 -10.31
C PHE A 929 -16.38 -2.68 -9.12
N CYS A 930 -16.57 -2.16 -7.90
CA CYS A 930 -16.53 -2.95 -6.67
C CYS A 930 -17.88 -2.87 -5.96
N PHE A 931 -18.52 -4.00 -5.73
CA PHE A 931 -19.74 -4.10 -4.93
C PHE A 931 -19.46 -4.89 -3.66
N LEU A 932 -19.90 -4.41 -2.50
CA LEU A 932 -19.71 -5.06 -1.21
C LEU A 932 -21.04 -5.18 -0.47
N SER A 933 -21.40 -6.41 -0.12
CA SER A 933 -22.69 -6.77 0.46
C SER A 933 -22.57 -7.82 1.56
N GLY A 934 -23.66 -8.04 2.29
CA GLY A 934 -23.76 -9.04 3.35
C GLY A 934 -24.13 -8.46 4.71
N ASP A 935 -24.03 -9.30 5.74
CA ASP A 935 -24.20 -8.90 7.13
C ASP A 935 -22.97 -8.12 7.61
N LEU A 936 -23.01 -6.81 7.37
CA LEU A 936 -21.99 -5.88 7.86
C LEU A 936 -22.11 -5.63 9.37
N ASN A 937 -23.19 -6.09 10.00
CA ASN A 937 -23.40 -6.15 11.44
C ASN A 937 -23.34 -4.80 12.20
N TYR A 938 -23.37 -3.67 11.48
CA TYR A 938 -23.48 -2.33 12.07
C TYR A 938 -24.86 -2.11 12.67
N ARG A 939 -24.92 -1.42 13.82
CA ARG A 939 -26.13 -1.33 14.65
C ARG A 939 -26.61 0.11 14.84
N ILE A 940 -27.86 0.30 15.24
CA ILE A 940 -28.40 1.62 15.60
C ILE A 940 -27.99 1.96 17.04
N LYS A 941 -27.36 3.12 17.26
CA LYS A 941 -26.89 3.59 18.57
C LYS A 941 -28.00 4.27 19.38
N MET A 942 -29.08 3.53 19.67
CA MET A 942 -30.24 3.97 20.46
C MET A 942 -30.68 2.86 21.44
N ASN A 943 -31.57 3.19 22.39
CA ASN A 943 -32.15 2.16 23.26
C ASN A 943 -33.22 1.36 22.50
N HIS A 944 -33.39 0.09 22.87
CA HIS A 944 -34.35 -0.84 22.26
C HIS A 944 -35.77 -0.25 22.16
N ASN A 945 -36.29 0.30 23.26
CA ASN A 945 -37.65 0.82 23.30
C ASN A 945 -37.81 2.08 22.43
N ASP A 946 -36.81 2.97 22.40
CA ASP A 946 -36.84 4.18 21.57
C ASP A 946 -36.90 3.83 20.08
N VAL A 947 -36.16 2.81 19.65
CA VAL A 947 -36.21 2.28 18.28
C VAL A 947 -37.59 1.71 17.98
N LEU A 948 -38.16 0.87 18.86
CA LEU A 948 -39.50 0.32 18.66
C LEU A 948 -40.63 1.37 18.68
N ILE A 949 -40.46 2.48 19.40
CA ILE A 949 -41.38 3.63 19.35
C ILE A 949 -41.29 4.34 17.99
N LEU A 950 -40.08 4.59 17.48
CA LEU A 950 -39.90 5.20 16.17
C LEU A 950 -40.42 4.31 15.03
N LEU A 951 -40.19 3.00 15.09
CA LEU A 951 -40.66 2.07 14.05
C LEU A 951 -42.19 1.90 14.00
N LYS A 952 -42.90 2.32 15.06
CA LYS A 952 -44.37 2.42 15.11
C LYS A 952 -44.93 3.75 14.60
N ASN A 953 -44.09 4.73 14.27
CA ASN A 953 -44.54 6.00 13.70
C ASN A 953 -45.15 5.76 12.30
N PRO A 954 -46.36 6.27 12.00
CA PRO A 954 -46.90 6.24 10.64
C PRO A 954 -46.05 7.03 9.63
N ASP A 955 -45.36 8.10 10.05
CA ASP A 955 -44.32 8.73 9.22
C ASP A 955 -43.04 7.91 9.26
N LYS A 956 -42.99 6.92 8.37
CA LYS A 956 -41.84 6.03 8.19
C LYS A 956 -40.60 6.77 7.71
N LEU A 957 -40.72 7.81 6.88
CA LEU A 957 -39.57 8.55 6.37
C LEU A 957 -38.87 9.30 7.52
N ALA A 958 -39.61 10.07 8.31
CA ALA A 958 -39.05 10.76 9.48
C ALA A 958 -38.53 9.78 10.55
N ALA A 959 -39.16 8.62 10.69
CA ALA A 959 -38.65 7.55 11.56
C ALA A 959 -37.30 7.00 11.07
N TRP A 960 -37.18 6.66 9.79
CA TRP A 960 -35.95 6.13 9.21
C TRP A 960 -34.82 7.16 9.21
N GLU A 961 -35.07 8.43 8.88
CA GLU A 961 -34.07 9.51 8.98
C GLU A 961 -33.51 9.64 10.41
N LYS A 962 -34.40 9.65 11.41
CA LYS A 962 -34.00 9.76 12.82
C LYS A 962 -33.19 8.54 13.29
N LEU A 963 -33.56 7.33 12.84
CA LEU A 963 -32.83 6.10 13.12
C LEU A 963 -31.47 6.03 12.40
N GLN A 964 -31.42 6.42 11.12
CA GLN A 964 -30.20 6.48 10.31
C GLN A 964 -29.20 7.50 10.84
N SER A 965 -29.65 8.58 11.48
CA SER A 965 -28.76 9.51 12.23
C SER A 965 -27.94 8.82 13.33
N GLN A 966 -28.39 7.63 13.78
CA GLN A 966 -27.73 6.81 14.80
C GLN A 966 -27.19 5.48 14.27
N ASP A 967 -27.33 5.19 12.97
CA ASP A 967 -26.71 4.02 12.33
C ASP A 967 -25.17 4.09 12.41
N GLN A 968 -24.54 3.01 12.87
CA GLN A 968 -23.09 3.02 13.08
C GLN A 968 -22.28 3.13 11.79
N LEU A 969 -22.76 2.59 10.66
CA LEU A 969 -22.05 2.65 9.38
C LEU A 969 -22.05 4.09 8.83
N LEU A 970 -23.24 4.70 8.71
CA LEU A 970 -23.39 6.10 8.32
C LEU A 970 -22.65 7.05 9.28
N ARG A 971 -22.61 6.72 10.59
CA ARG A 971 -21.78 7.47 11.55
C ARG A 971 -20.28 7.22 11.40
N GLN A 972 -19.79 6.11 10.87
CA GLN A 972 -18.37 6.00 10.49
C GLN A 972 -18.05 6.89 9.29
N ASN A 973 -18.87 6.88 8.23
CA ASN A 973 -18.69 7.74 7.05
C ASN A 973 -18.65 9.25 7.39
N ILE A 974 -19.24 9.67 8.52
CA ILE A 974 -19.20 11.07 8.99
C ILE A 974 -18.09 11.32 10.00
N ASN A 975 -17.89 10.44 10.99
CA ASN A 975 -17.05 10.72 12.18
C ASN A 975 -15.65 10.07 12.10
N ASN A 976 -15.36 9.28 11.07
CA ASN A 976 -14.10 8.54 10.93
C ASN A 976 -13.50 8.71 9.51
N PRO A 977 -12.70 9.75 9.26
CA PRO A 977 -12.03 10.00 7.97
C PRO A 977 -11.07 8.89 7.48
N LEU A 978 -10.74 7.91 8.33
CA LEU A 978 -9.90 6.75 7.98
C LEU A 978 -10.69 5.53 7.51
N PHE A 979 -12.01 5.56 7.65
CA PHE A 979 -12.86 4.40 7.46
C PHE A 979 -12.83 3.92 6.00
N LYS A 980 -12.36 2.70 5.74
CA LYS A 980 -12.08 2.24 4.38
C LYS A 980 -13.31 2.10 3.47
N LEU A 981 -14.52 1.97 4.04
CA LEU A 981 -15.77 1.97 3.27
C LEU A 981 -16.30 3.39 2.95
N LEU A 982 -15.62 4.46 3.38
CA LEU A 982 -15.96 5.86 3.04
C LEU A 982 -15.99 6.14 1.52
N HIS A 983 -15.24 5.35 0.74
CA HIS A 983 -15.14 5.45 -0.71
C HIS A 983 -16.11 4.51 -1.45
N PHE A 984 -17.04 3.88 -0.73
CA PHE A 984 -18.21 3.21 -1.30
C PHE A 984 -19.45 4.07 -1.02
N GLU A 985 -20.31 4.20 -2.01
CA GLU A 985 -21.63 4.82 -1.88
C GLU A 985 -22.69 3.77 -1.50
N GLU A 986 -23.79 4.23 -0.90
CA GLU A 986 -24.90 3.39 -0.45
C GLU A 986 -26.21 4.00 -0.98
N ALA A 987 -27.09 3.18 -1.54
CA ALA A 987 -28.39 3.66 -2.03
C ALA A 987 -29.30 4.06 -0.84
N PRO A 988 -30.20 5.05 -0.98
CA PRO A 988 -31.00 5.53 0.15
C PRO A 988 -31.91 4.44 0.75
N ILE A 989 -31.60 3.99 1.98
CA ILE A 989 -32.38 3.00 2.73
C ILE A 989 -33.78 3.54 3.02
N LYS A 990 -34.80 2.87 2.48
CA LYS A 990 -36.23 3.22 2.59
C LYS A 990 -37.08 2.02 3.06
N PHE A 991 -36.59 1.34 4.09
CA PHE A 991 -37.24 0.19 4.72
C PHE A 991 -36.83 0.09 6.20
N ASP A 992 -37.67 -0.46 7.07
CA ASP A 992 -37.30 -0.66 8.49
C ASP A 992 -36.16 -1.69 8.64
N PRO A 993 -35.41 -1.64 9.76
CA PRO A 993 -34.32 -2.57 10.09
C PRO A 993 -34.59 -4.04 9.79
N THR A 994 -33.60 -4.70 9.18
CA THR A 994 -33.64 -6.10 8.72
C THR A 994 -33.38 -7.12 9.83
N TYR A 995 -32.79 -6.69 10.95
CA TYR A 995 -32.45 -7.49 12.13
C TYR A 995 -33.01 -6.82 13.40
N LYS A 996 -33.31 -7.51 14.51
CA LYS A 996 -33.47 -8.96 14.70
C LYS A 996 -34.96 -9.26 14.87
N TYR A 997 -35.49 -10.22 14.13
CA TYR A 997 -36.85 -10.71 14.29
C TYR A 997 -36.91 -11.98 15.16
N ASP A 998 -38.07 -12.26 15.75
CA ASP A 998 -38.42 -13.61 16.19
C ASP A 998 -38.80 -14.44 14.94
N PRO A 999 -38.09 -15.55 14.62
CA PRO A 999 -38.36 -16.34 13.42
C PRO A 999 -39.83 -16.79 13.28
N GLY A 1000 -40.31 -16.76 12.03
CA GLY A 1000 -41.72 -16.99 11.68
C GLY A 1000 -42.64 -15.79 11.92
N THR A 1001 -42.14 -14.62 12.35
CA THR A 1001 -42.98 -13.47 12.71
C THR A 1001 -42.41 -12.12 12.26
N ASP A 1002 -43.26 -11.09 12.28
CA ASP A 1002 -42.88 -9.68 12.06
C ASP A 1002 -42.60 -8.92 13.38
N PHE A 1003 -42.42 -9.64 14.50
CA PHE A 1003 -42.02 -9.04 15.77
C PHE A 1003 -40.48 -8.97 15.87
N TYR A 1004 -39.95 -7.81 16.24
CA TYR A 1004 -38.56 -7.67 16.65
C TYR A 1004 -38.29 -8.36 18.00
N ASP A 1005 -37.06 -8.86 18.18
CA ASP A 1005 -36.57 -9.74 19.26
C ASP A 1005 -37.25 -9.53 20.63
N ARG A 1006 -38.19 -10.44 20.96
CA ARG A 1006 -38.88 -10.45 22.27
C ARG A 1006 -38.16 -11.30 23.33
N SER A 1007 -37.03 -11.94 22.99
CA SER A 1007 -36.25 -12.73 23.94
C SER A 1007 -35.63 -11.86 25.05
N GLU A 1008 -35.11 -12.49 26.09
CA GLU A 1008 -34.36 -11.81 27.16
C GLU A 1008 -33.16 -10.99 26.64
N LYS A 1009 -32.60 -11.35 25.47
CA LYS A 1009 -31.46 -10.67 24.85
C LYS A 1009 -31.85 -9.27 24.29
N LYS A 1010 -33.13 -9.00 24.03
CA LYS A 1010 -33.74 -7.73 23.56
C LYS A 1010 -32.83 -6.94 22.60
N ARG A 1011 -32.38 -7.60 21.52
CA ARG A 1011 -31.47 -7.01 20.54
C ARG A 1011 -32.13 -5.79 19.89
N ILE A 1012 -31.45 -4.65 20.00
CA ILE A 1012 -31.87 -3.40 19.35
C ILE A 1012 -31.93 -3.64 17.83
N PRO A 1013 -33.04 -3.28 17.15
CA PRO A 1013 -33.14 -3.44 15.71
C PRO A 1013 -32.03 -2.69 14.95
N ALA A 1014 -31.58 -3.24 13.83
CA ALA A 1014 -30.48 -2.71 13.01
C ALA A 1014 -30.59 -3.05 11.53
N TRP A 1015 -30.07 -2.16 10.67
CA TRP A 1015 -29.72 -2.47 9.29
C TRP A 1015 -28.35 -3.14 9.27
N CYS A 1016 -28.32 -4.42 9.64
CA CYS A 1016 -27.13 -5.25 9.63
C CYS A 1016 -26.70 -5.58 8.19
N ASP A 1017 -27.66 -5.95 7.36
CA ASP A 1017 -27.52 -6.36 5.97
C ASP A 1017 -27.45 -5.13 5.06
N ARG A 1018 -26.40 -5.01 4.23
CA ARG A 1018 -26.15 -3.82 3.39
C ARG A 1018 -25.73 -4.17 1.96
N VAL A 1019 -25.85 -3.21 1.05
CA VAL A 1019 -25.23 -3.23 -0.29
C VAL A 1019 -24.56 -1.88 -0.56
N LEU A 1020 -23.26 -1.91 -0.78
CA LEU A 1020 -22.37 -0.77 -1.01
C LEU A 1020 -21.71 -0.90 -2.39
N TYR A 1021 -21.39 0.21 -3.06
CA TYR A 1021 -20.81 0.20 -4.40
C TYR A 1021 -19.73 1.27 -4.62
N LYS A 1022 -18.74 0.98 -5.46
CA LYS A 1022 -17.68 1.88 -5.95
C LYS A 1022 -17.57 1.68 -7.46
N GLY A 1023 -17.52 2.78 -8.20
CA GLY A 1023 -17.28 2.83 -9.65
C GLY A 1023 -17.72 4.18 -10.20
N LYS A 1024 -17.53 4.39 -11.51
CA LYS A 1024 -18.11 5.55 -12.22
C LYS A 1024 -19.42 5.13 -12.90
N HIS A 1025 -20.30 6.09 -13.16
CA HIS A 1025 -21.53 5.87 -13.97
C HIS A 1025 -22.42 4.70 -13.47
N ILE A 1026 -22.49 4.49 -12.14
CA ILE A 1026 -23.42 3.55 -11.51
C ILE A 1026 -24.70 4.31 -11.14
N GLU A 1027 -25.84 3.84 -11.61
CA GLU A 1027 -27.18 4.29 -11.21
C GLU A 1027 -27.88 3.20 -10.39
N SER A 1028 -28.39 3.55 -9.20
CA SER A 1028 -29.18 2.64 -8.38
C SER A 1028 -30.66 2.72 -8.76
N LEU A 1029 -31.20 1.62 -9.28
CA LEU A 1029 -32.59 1.48 -9.71
C LEU A 1029 -33.54 1.29 -8.51
N PHE A 1030 -33.14 0.41 -7.59
CA PHE A 1030 -33.85 0.14 -6.35
C PHE A 1030 -32.91 -0.40 -5.29
N TYR A 1031 -33.29 -0.25 -4.02
CA TYR A 1031 -32.71 -0.97 -2.89
C TYR A 1031 -33.82 -1.26 -1.87
N ARG A 1032 -34.14 -2.54 -1.65
CA ARG A 1032 -35.33 -2.97 -0.89
C ARG A 1032 -35.10 -4.25 -0.06
N ARG A 1033 -35.93 -4.43 0.97
CA ARG A 1033 -36.05 -5.68 1.75
C ARG A 1033 -37.23 -6.53 1.25
N PHE A 1034 -37.26 -7.79 1.68
CA PHE A 1034 -38.31 -8.77 1.37
C PHE A 1034 -38.80 -9.47 2.64
N GLU A 1035 -40.04 -9.95 2.64
CA GLU A 1035 -40.71 -10.45 3.86
C GLU A 1035 -40.66 -11.98 4.03
N ALA A 1036 -39.50 -12.59 3.79
CA ALA A 1036 -39.24 -13.97 4.20
C ALA A 1036 -38.97 -14.01 5.73
N ARG A 1037 -39.68 -14.88 6.44
CA ARG A 1037 -39.80 -14.87 7.91
C ARG A 1037 -39.08 -16.01 8.61
N CYS A 1038 -38.67 -17.06 7.91
CA CYS A 1038 -37.96 -18.21 8.49
C CYS A 1038 -36.61 -17.88 9.17
N SER A 1039 -35.99 -16.75 8.85
CA SER A 1039 -34.76 -16.21 9.46
C SER A 1039 -35.05 -15.05 10.42
N ASP A 1040 -34.14 -14.81 11.37
CA ASP A 1040 -34.16 -13.61 12.21
C ASP A 1040 -33.67 -12.33 11.49
N HIS A 1041 -33.14 -12.49 10.27
CA HIS A 1041 -32.86 -11.44 9.30
C HIS A 1041 -33.85 -11.47 8.11
N ARG A 1042 -34.21 -10.30 7.59
CA ARG A 1042 -34.96 -10.13 6.32
C ARG A 1042 -34.02 -10.07 5.10
N PRO A 1043 -34.31 -10.77 3.98
CA PRO A 1043 -33.53 -10.63 2.75
C PRO A 1043 -33.55 -9.20 2.19
N ILE A 1044 -32.49 -8.82 1.47
CA ILE A 1044 -32.39 -7.55 0.75
C ILE A 1044 -31.92 -7.76 -0.69
N ALA A 1045 -32.32 -6.86 -1.59
CA ALA A 1045 -31.77 -6.78 -2.94
C ALA A 1045 -31.63 -5.33 -3.41
N SER A 1046 -30.62 -5.10 -4.24
CA SER A 1046 -30.34 -3.80 -4.87
C SER A 1046 -30.06 -4.01 -6.36
N GLY A 1047 -30.72 -3.23 -7.22
CA GLY A 1047 -30.53 -3.25 -8.66
C GLY A 1047 -29.75 -2.02 -9.14
N PHE A 1048 -28.85 -2.21 -10.10
CA PHE A 1048 -28.03 -1.14 -10.67
C PHE A 1048 -27.94 -1.24 -12.20
N ASN A 1049 -27.98 -0.08 -12.86
CA ASN A 1049 -27.39 0.10 -14.19
C ASN A 1049 -25.96 0.62 -14.01
N PHE A 1050 -25.02 0.19 -14.85
CA PHE A 1050 -23.65 0.70 -14.86
C PHE A 1050 -23.03 0.58 -16.26
N GLN A 1051 -22.14 1.52 -16.61
CA GLN A 1051 -21.59 1.61 -17.96
C GLN A 1051 -20.22 0.94 -18.07
N THR A 1052 -20.10 -0.08 -18.92
CA THR A 1052 -18.89 -0.87 -19.16
C THR A 1052 -18.17 -0.40 -20.42
N LYS A 1053 -16.83 -0.53 -20.45
CA LYS A 1053 -16.01 -0.10 -21.60
C LYS A 1053 -15.73 -1.23 -22.59
N ILE A 1054 -15.57 -0.86 -23.86
CA ILE A 1054 -15.07 -1.71 -24.95
C ILE A 1054 -13.91 -0.97 -25.62
N THR A 1055 -12.72 -1.57 -25.58
CA THR A 1055 -11.46 -0.94 -26.01
C THR A 1055 -11.16 -1.19 -27.49
N ASP A 1056 -10.99 -0.14 -28.29
CA ASP A 1056 -10.32 -0.20 -29.59
C ASP A 1056 -8.80 -0.17 -29.36
N GLN A 1057 -8.18 -1.36 -29.34
CA GLN A 1057 -6.75 -1.50 -29.08
C GLN A 1057 -5.88 -0.70 -30.08
N LYS A 1058 -6.31 -0.59 -31.34
CA LYS A 1058 -5.55 0.12 -32.38
C LYS A 1058 -5.52 1.62 -32.10
N LYS A 1059 -6.65 2.21 -31.69
CA LYS A 1059 -6.69 3.62 -31.25
C LYS A 1059 -5.89 3.83 -29.96
N ARG A 1060 -6.02 2.92 -29.00
CA ARG A 1060 -5.27 2.96 -27.74
C ARG A 1060 -3.76 3.02 -27.98
N ASP A 1061 -3.25 2.13 -28.85
CA ASP A 1061 -1.81 2.05 -29.13
C ASP A 1061 -1.31 3.26 -29.93
N GLN A 1062 -2.12 3.79 -30.87
CA GLN A 1062 -1.84 5.06 -31.55
C GLN A 1062 -1.79 6.25 -30.57
N LEU A 1063 -2.67 6.29 -29.57
CA LEU A 1063 -2.66 7.30 -28.53
C LEU A 1063 -1.47 7.14 -27.57
N MET A 1064 -1.05 5.90 -27.25
CA MET A 1064 0.14 5.68 -26.43
C MET A 1064 1.42 6.19 -27.10
N VAL A 1065 1.60 6.01 -28.42
CA VAL A 1065 2.74 6.61 -29.15
C VAL A 1065 2.77 8.14 -28.99
N LYS A 1066 1.61 8.80 -29.12
CA LYS A 1066 1.46 10.25 -28.89
C LYS A 1066 1.76 10.64 -27.43
N ILE A 1067 1.34 9.84 -26.46
CA ILE A 1067 1.65 10.02 -25.03
C ILE A 1067 3.16 9.92 -24.77
N GLU A 1068 3.89 9.06 -25.48
CA GLU A 1068 5.35 8.95 -25.36
C GLU A 1068 6.09 10.16 -25.97
N GLU A 1069 5.57 10.75 -27.05
CA GLU A 1069 6.09 12.02 -27.59
C GLU A 1069 5.82 13.21 -26.64
N GLU A 1070 4.61 13.28 -26.07
CA GLU A 1070 4.24 14.24 -25.03
C GLU A 1070 5.14 14.09 -23.78
N TRP A 1071 5.39 12.85 -23.35
CA TRP A 1071 6.28 12.52 -22.21
C TRP A 1071 7.73 12.93 -22.45
N ARG A 1072 8.31 12.58 -23.61
CA ARG A 1072 9.68 13.00 -23.98
C ARG A 1072 9.83 14.52 -23.94
N THR A 1073 8.80 15.24 -24.38
CA THR A 1073 8.75 16.71 -24.36
C THR A 1073 8.57 17.27 -22.93
N HIS A 1074 7.91 16.54 -22.04
CA HIS A 1074 7.83 16.88 -20.61
C HIS A 1074 9.18 16.70 -19.91
N ILE A 1075 9.86 15.57 -20.15
CA ILE A 1075 11.16 15.26 -19.54
C ILE A 1075 12.28 16.15 -20.06
N ASP A 1076 12.34 16.47 -21.36
CA ASP A 1076 13.30 17.45 -21.88
C ASP A 1076 13.24 18.79 -21.12
N ARG A 1077 12.02 19.32 -20.91
CA ARG A 1077 11.81 20.56 -20.15
C ARG A 1077 12.24 20.44 -18.68
N PHE A 1078 11.90 19.32 -18.03
CA PHE A 1078 12.24 19.07 -16.64
C PHE A 1078 13.76 18.92 -16.43
N THR A 1079 14.44 18.16 -17.29
CA THR A 1079 15.90 18.01 -17.29
C THR A 1079 16.59 19.34 -17.54
N LYS A 1080 16.10 20.16 -18.47
CA LYS A 1080 16.65 21.50 -18.77
C LYS A 1080 16.57 22.45 -17.57
N ASP A 1081 15.42 22.54 -16.91
CA ASP A 1081 15.25 23.31 -15.67
C ASP A 1081 16.19 22.81 -14.55
N LYS A 1082 16.32 21.49 -14.39
CA LYS A 1082 17.25 20.88 -13.43
C LYS A 1082 18.72 21.17 -13.76
N LYS A 1083 19.12 21.12 -15.04
CA LYS A 1083 20.48 21.49 -15.49
C LYS A 1083 20.82 22.93 -15.13
N ALA A 1084 19.90 23.87 -15.36
CA ALA A 1084 20.10 25.28 -15.00
C ALA A 1084 20.25 25.50 -13.49
N ARG A 1085 19.48 24.78 -12.65
CA ARG A 1085 19.62 24.82 -11.18
C ARG A 1085 20.99 24.29 -10.73
N TYR A 1086 21.45 23.15 -11.25
CA TYR A 1086 22.77 22.60 -10.92
C TYR A 1086 23.93 23.53 -11.31
N VAL A 1087 23.82 24.29 -12.41
CA VAL A 1087 24.81 25.30 -12.80
C VAL A 1087 24.76 26.51 -11.83
N ALA A 1088 23.57 26.99 -11.49
CA ALA A 1088 23.39 28.11 -10.54
C ALA A 1088 23.86 27.76 -9.11
N ASP A 1089 23.76 26.50 -8.69
CA ASP A 1089 24.19 26.00 -7.37
C ASP A 1089 25.70 26.16 -7.11
N TYR A 1090 26.53 26.47 -8.12
CA TYR A 1090 27.93 26.88 -7.93
C TYR A 1090 28.08 28.32 -7.39
N GLU A 1091 26.99 29.06 -7.20
CA GLU A 1091 26.93 30.44 -6.67
C GLU A 1091 27.77 31.45 -7.47
N ARG A 1092 27.99 31.18 -8.77
CA ARG A 1092 28.73 32.04 -9.72
C ARG A 1092 27.86 32.78 -10.73
N CYS A 1093 26.61 32.38 -10.89
CA CYS A 1093 25.64 33.01 -11.79
C CYS A 1093 24.21 32.87 -11.21
N THR A 1094 23.28 33.69 -11.69
CA THR A 1094 21.85 33.52 -11.41
C THR A 1094 21.25 32.39 -12.25
N LEU A 1095 20.06 31.90 -11.87
CA LEU A 1095 19.36 30.85 -12.63
C LEU A 1095 19.08 31.25 -14.09
N ASN A 1096 18.82 32.54 -14.36
CA ASN A 1096 18.60 33.01 -15.73
C ASN A 1096 19.90 33.01 -16.54
N GLU A 1097 21.01 33.45 -15.95
CA GLU A 1097 22.33 33.37 -16.59
C GLU A 1097 22.77 31.92 -16.80
N ALA A 1098 22.40 31.00 -15.91
CA ALA A 1098 22.63 29.57 -16.08
C ALA A 1098 21.87 28.98 -17.30
N PHE A 1099 20.62 29.40 -17.53
CA PHE A 1099 19.89 29.07 -18.76
C PHE A 1099 20.60 29.66 -20.00
N ASP A 1100 20.93 30.95 -19.97
CA ASP A 1100 21.64 31.64 -21.05
C ASP A 1100 23.01 31.02 -21.37
N LEU A 1101 23.69 30.42 -20.39
CA LEU A 1101 24.98 29.72 -20.59
C LEU A 1101 24.77 28.33 -21.20
N LEU A 1102 23.82 27.54 -20.65
CA LEU A 1102 23.51 26.20 -21.15
C LEU A 1102 22.98 26.21 -22.58
N GLU A 1103 22.15 27.18 -22.96
CA GLU A 1103 21.68 27.30 -24.35
C GLU A 1103 22.84 27.56 -25.34
N LYS A 1104 23.92 28.20 -24.88
CA LYS A 1104 25.14 28.44 -25.68
C LYS A 1104 26.11 27.24 -25.68
N SER A 1105 25.91 26.23 -24.84
CA SER A 1105 26.71 25.00 -24.77
C SER A 1105 25.95 23.74 -25.22
N ASP A 1106 24.84 23.90 -25.95
CA ASP A 1106 23.89 22.83 -26.32
C ASP A 1106 23.48 21.95 -25.11
N TRP A 1107 23.28 22.61 -23.96
CA TRP A 1107 22.95 22.03 -22.66
C TRP A 1107 24.01 21.09 -22.06
N ASP A 1108 25.27 21.12 -22.52
CA ASP A 1108 26.39 20.49 -21.81
C ASP A 1108 26.66 21.22 -20.48
N VAL A 1109 26.37 20.52 -19.37
CA VAL A 1109 26.60 21.00 -17.99
C VAL A 1109 28.08 21.04 -17.65
N ASN A 1110 28.87 20.09 -18.14
CA ASN A 1110 30.27 19.95 -17.83
C ASN A 1110 31.09 21.07 -18.49
N ASP A 1111 30.87 21.33 -19.78
CA ASP A 1111 31.44 22.48 -20.50
C ASP A 1111 31.02 23.83 -19.87
N THR A 1112 29.72 24.01 -19.57
CA THR A 1112 29.22 25.23 -18.91
C THR A 1112 29.90 25.47 -17.56
N VAL A 1113 30.01 24.45 -16.69
CA VAL A 1113 30.63 24.59 -15.36
C VAL A 1113 32.14 24.84 -15.46
N ILE A 1114 32.85 24.16 -16.36
CA ILE A 1114 34.29 24.39 -16.61
C ILE A 1114 34.55 25.85 -17.02
N LYS A 1115 33.73 26.39 -17.93
CA LYS A 1115 33.78 27.81 -18.36
C LYS A 1115 33.43 28.76 -17.22
N LEU A 1116 32.38 28.45 -16.44
CA LEU A 1116 31.91 29.27 -15.31
C LEU A 1116 32.90 29.34 -14.14
N LEU A 1117 33.65 28.25 -13.89
CA LEU A 1117 34.65 28.17 -12.81
C LEU A 1117 36.06 28.63 -13.23
N GLY A 1118 36.29 28.92 -14.51
CA GLY A 1118 37.55 29.50 -15.00
C GLY A 1118 38.76 28.57 -14.92
N THR A 1119 38.56 27.25 -15.10
CA THR A 1119 39.66 26.29 -15.24
C THR A 1119 40.27 26.36 -16.65
N ILE A 1120 41.60 26.48 -16.71
CA ILE A 1120 42.45 26.58 -17.91
C ILE A 1120 42.59 25.22 -18.59
#